data_AF-L0DP42-F1
#
_entry.id   AF-L0DP42-F1
#
_cell.length_a   1.000
_cell.length_b   1.000
_cell.length_c   1.000
_cell.angle_alpha   90.00
_cell.angle_beta   90.00
_cell.angle_gamma   90.00
#
_symmetry.space_group_name_H-M   'P 1'
#
loop_
_entity.id
_entity.type
_entity.pdbx_description
1 polymer ?
#
loop_
_entity_poly.entity_id
_entity_poly.type
_entity_poly.pdbx_seq_one_letter_code
_entity_poly.pdbx_strand_id
1 'polypeptide(L)'
;MLIRRWLTLSLTLLGMLGVTAVWAQKEGASQTAPPRRLDPDVVSVRLLLGVGDRQRETWSGQAKVDQGEILGVEGYRFRKGDKVTGNDSWQAKSLLVRKVAAKKAGQNAAKKQVAAKKQRQTGPGTPGVNIAPNGVIVSLKAPSTATLTVETERGDFKVRLADLADGLAHPYLDGKAEARQVPDGVTLLDSVDQEDFPAASADANGAAWVAFVVHQARGPSDLESFRTRPKSFAESAPKGGGDQIRLLRFTAGKAGDPIDVTKPGLDVWRPAVAVDRNGKVVVVWSENKEGNWDLYRRIYAPENQSWSEPKRLTTDPGTDTDVVLATAPDGKVWMAWQAWIKGQAEILVAEVDGDNNSQPLNISNHPGNDWSPSLAFAKNGRCFVTFDSYRAGNYDVLLWSGTSEGGRLVSVAGSAKYEARPTLAVDPRGRAWVAYEERDANWGKDAENLVDGKGSTLYRSAAVRVRCVDGDRVLDAPDPLANAPEELRPMNSYPRISIDRDGRIWLAFRHRQESIWGTQAVMVVGALWVEHATSLAGKAWEPPQPLSRSDGLLDNRPALVAPSDGPLLAFYSSDGRLRREVELTPELGRKFWTHQGTPSGPDSAFNEDLQVAALSPLTKGGSVDPTPTDVVASQDETPAVHPDETANVSRMRDHRIQAGGKTYRLIRGDFHRHTELSMDGGSDGSLEDMWRYALDAASFDWMGNADHDNGGGKEYTWWLAQKTTDLYTGEKFTGMFTYERSNAYPHGHRNVMFVQRGIRTLPRLVDETGVVDEDTPMLYDYLKEHNGLCASHTSGTAMGTDWRDVNPEFEPMVEIFQGHRNSYEYLGAPRVARRPGEAIGGWKPLGMVWNALALQYKLGFQASSDHISTHISYAIAIAEDSTREAIFDAFKRRHCYGATDNILLDVRSGEHIMGDEFNADGPVRLKIKVQGTAPIARVDIIKDFRYAYSTEPQRAQVEFEWKDEEKRPPGLSWYYVRVLQTDGELAWGSPFWVHQGNTQAN
;
A
#
# COMPACT_ATOMS: atom_id res chain seq x y z
N MET A 1 -0.01 -74.62 46.37
CA MET A 1 1.30 -75.22 46.73
C MET A 1 2.20 -75.10 45.51
N LEU A 2 3.30 -74.36 45.63
CA LEU A 2 4.58 -74.41 44.86
C LEU A 2 4.55 -74.47 43.29
N ILE A 3 5.11 -73.46 42.58
CA ILE A 3 6.46 -73.44 41.92
C ILE A 3 6.52 -74.40 40.69
N ARG A 4 6.89 -74.09 39.42
CA ARG A 4 7.81 -73.14 38.77
C ARG A 4 7.58 -73.16 37.23
N ARG A 5 7.87 -72.03 36.55
CA ARG A 5 8.49 -71.75 35.21
C ARG A 5 8.50 -72.86 34.12
N TRP A 6 8.25 -72.55 32.84
CA TRP A 6 9.24 -72.01 31.88
C TRP A 6 8.58 -71.27 30.69
N LEU A 7 9.32 -70.30 30.11
CA LEU A 7 8.96 -69.43 28.98
C LEU A 7 8.87 -70.17 27.64
N THR A 8 7.96 -69.70 26.75
CA THR A 8 8.29 -69.33 25.36
C THR A 8 7.18 -68.51 24.68
N LEU A 9 7.64 -67.49 23.93
CA LEU A 9 7.05 -66.75 22.80
C LEU A 9 5.53 -66.69 22.60
N SER A 10 5.00 -65.48 22.41
CA SER A 10 3.85 -65.23 21.51
C SER A 10 3.80 -63.78 21.04
N LEU A 11 3.62 -63.63 19.73
CA LEU A 11 3.14 -62.43 19.04
C LEU A 11 1.61 -62.30 19.22
N THR A 12 1.10 -61.11 18.87
CA THR A 12 -0.28 -60.76 18.44
C THR A 12 -1.41 -60.53 19.48
N LEU A 13 -1.86 -59.26 19.46
CA LEU A 13 -3.23 -58.70 19.47
C LEU A 13 -4.27 -59.20 20.50
N LEU A 14 -4.71 -58.30 21.39
CA LEU A 14 -6.08 -57.72 21.38
C LEU A 14 -6.23 -56.63 22.47
N GLY A 15 -6.91 -55.53 22.11
CA GLY A 15 -8.04 -55.04 22.91
C GLY A 15 -7.80 -54.02 24.04
N MET A 16 -8.15 -52.79 23.70
CA MET A 16 -8.95 -51.83 24.51
C MET A 16 -8.35 -51.05 25.68
N LEU A 17 -8.62 -49.74 25.58
CA LEU A 17 -8.83 -48.73 26.63
C LEU A 17 -7.59 -48.27 27.40
N GLY A 18 -6.94 -47.26 26.83
CA GLY A 18 -6.01 -46.38 27.54
C GLY A 18 -6.22 -44.94 27.10
N VAL A 19 -6.85 -44.15 27.96
CA VAL A 19 -6.90 -42.69 27.91
C VAL A 19 -5.48 -42.17 27.78
N THR A 20 -5.08 -41.71 26.60
CA THR A 20 -3.87 -40.92 26.42
C THR A 20 -4.25 -39.45 26.54
N ALA A 21 -4.16 -38.96 27.77
CA ALA A 21 -3.93 -37.55 28.03
C ALA A 21 -2.63 -37.17 27.32
N VAL A 22 -2.75 -36.62 26.12
CA VAL A 22 -1.67 -35.88 25.46
C VAL A 22 -1.44 -34.67 26.34
N TRP A 23 -0.41 -34.76 27.18
CA TRP A 23 0.25 -33.58 27.72
C TRP A 23 0.75 -32.77 26.51
N ALA A 24 -0.06 -31.81 26.08
CA ALA A 24 0.45 -30.66 25.38
C ALA A 24 1.52 -30.06 26.29
N GLN A 25 2.78 -30.20 25.89
CA GLN A 25 3.84 -29.35 26.41
C GLN A 25 3.38 -27.92 26.17
N LYS A 26 2.87 -27.28 27.24
CA LYS A 26 2.86 -25.83 27.35
C LYS A 26 4.31 -25.41 27.12
N GLU A 27 4.60 -24.94 25.91
CA GLU A 27 5.77 -24.10 25.68
C GLU A 27 5.77 -23.05 26.77
N GLY A 28 6.92 -22.92 27.42
CA GLY A 28 7.05 -22.16 28.64
C GLY A 28 6.52 -20.76 28.44
N ALA A 29 5.46 -20.41 29.18
CA ALA A 29 5.15 -19.03 29.47
C ALA A 29 6.41 -18.43 30.09
N SER A 30 7.17 -17.68 29.29
CA SER A 30 8.05 -16.63 29.78
C SER A 30 7.25 -15.91 30.85
N GLN A 31 7.76 -15.85 32.08
CA GLN A 31 7.20 -14.97 33.10
C GLN A 31 7.38 -13.54 32.60
N THR A 32 6.43 -13.07 31.79
CA THR A 32 6.39 -11.71 31.32
C THR A 32 6.16 -10.83 32.53
N ALA A 33 7.06 -9.86 32.75
CA ALA A 33 6.84 -8.82 33.73
C ALA A 33 5.46 -8.20 33.48
N PRO A 34 4.70 -7.83 34.52
CA PRO A 34 3.40 -7.19 34.34
C PRO A 34 3.56 -5.97 33.42
N PRO A 35 2.61 -5.74 32.49
CA PRO A 35 2.72 -4.64 31.54
C PRO A 35 2.89 -3.32 32.28
N ARG A 36 3.94 -2.59 31.91
CA ARG A 36 4.27 -1.29 32.52
C ARG A 36 3.13 -0.31 32.28
N ARG A 37 2.78 0.46 33.30
CA ARG A 37 1.87 1.59 33.17
C ARG A 37 2.58 2.74 32.43
N LEU A 38 1.89 3.38 31.50
CA LEU A 38 2.39 4.62 30.89
C LEU A 38 2.40 5.71 31.97
N ASP A 39 3.57 6.28 32.22
CA ASP A 39 3.77 7.34 33.22
C ASP A 39 4.45 8.53 32.51
N PRO A 40 3.79 9.71 32.44
CA PRO A 40 4.32 10.87 31.71
C PRO A 40 5.62 11.43 32.29
N ASP A 41 5.97 11.07 33.52
CA ASP A 41 7.23 11.47 34.16
C ASP A 41 8.40 10.54 33.80
N VAL A 42 8.15 9.47 33.02
CA VAL A 42 9.18 8.55 32.56
C VAL A 42 9.96 9.16 31.41
N VAL A 43 11.28 9.10 31.52
CA VAL A 43 12.20 9.42 30.44
C VAL A 43 12.57 8.12 29.75
N SER A 44 12.38 8.07 28.43
CA SER A 44 12.80 6.94 27.60
C SER A 44 13.98 7.34 26.73
N VAL A 45 15.08 6.60 26.82
CA VAL A 45 16.33 6.84 26.10
C VAL A 45 16.56 5.70 25.12
N ARG A 46 16.52 6.00 23.82
CA ARG A 46 16.94 5.08 22.77
C ARG A 46 18.45 5.08 22.66
N LEU A 47 19.04 3.90 22.86
CA LEU A 47 20.45 3.61 22.60
C LEU A 47 20.54 2.87 21.26
N LEU A 48 21.18 3.49 20.28
CA LEU A 48 21.53 2.87 19.01
C LEU A 48 22.98 2.38 19.09
N LEU A 49 23.21 1.10 18.80
CA LEU A 49 24.47 0.39 19.05
C LEU A 49 24.99 -0.23 17.74
N GLY A 50 26.28 -0.04 17.47
CA GLY A 50 26.92 -0.55 16.24
C GLY A 50 26.78 0.37 15.04
N VAL A 51 26.68 1.68 15.28
CA VAL A 51 26.61 2.68 14.21
C VAL A 51 27.89 2.62 13.37
N GLY A 52 27.72 2.46 12.05
CA GLY A 52 28.81 2.33 11.09
C GLY A 52 29.66 1.06 11.23
N ASP A 53 29.15 0.00 11.87
CA ASP A 53 29.83 -1.29 11.87
C ASP A 53 29.96 -1.88 10.45
N ARG A 54 31.05 -2.61 10.21
CA ARG A 54 31.37 -3.18 8.89
C ARG A 54 31.10 -4.69 8.80
N GLN A 55 30.97 -5.34 9.94
CA GLN A 55 30.61 -6.73 10.13
C GLN A 55 29.70 -6.83 11.37
N ARG A 56 29.07 -7.99 11.59
CA ARG A 56 28.26 -8.19 12.80
C ARG A 56 29.16 -8.17 14.04
N GLU A 57 28.85 -7.30 14.99
CA GLU A 57 29.55 -7.17 16.26
C GLU A 57 28.56 -7.35 17.41
N THR A 58 29.04 -7.86 18.54
CA THR A 58 28.23 -7.99 19.77
C THR A 58 28.21 -6.67 20.53
N TRP A 59 27.01 -6.29 20.97
CA TRP A 59 26.69 -5.08 21.70
C TRP A 59 25.85 -5.37 22.95
N SER A 60 25.98 -6.58 23.50
CA SER A 60 25.41 -6.96 24.79
C SER A 60 25.91 -6.01 25.88
N GLY A 61 25.04 -5.71 26.84
CA GLY A 61 25.34 -4.70 27.84
C GLY A 61 24.27 -4.57 28.91
N GLN A 62 24.48 -3.59 29.77
CA GLN A 62 23.54 -3.19 30.82
C GLN A 62 23.58 -1.68 31.04
N ALA A 63 22.53 -1.15 31.64
CA ALA A 63 22.40 0.26 31.99
C ALA A 63 22.23 0.43 33.50
N LYS A 64 22.77 1.52 34.06
CA LYS A 64 22.63 1.90 35.47
C LYS A 64 22.34 3.38 35.55
N VAL A 65 21.50 3.80 36.49
CA VAL A 65 21.24 5.22 36.76
C VAL A 65 21.78 5.59 38.14
N ASP A 66 22.40 6.75 38.26
CA ASP A 66 22.94 7.26 39.53
C ASP A 66 21.86 7.84 40.47
N GLN A 67 20.76 8.34 39.90
CA GLN A 67 19.61 8.90 40.61
C GLN A 67 18.30 8.45 39.96
N GLY A 68 17.37 7.95 40.77
CA GLY A 68 16.10 7.38 40.28
C GLY A 68 16.21 5.88 40.06
N GLU A 69 15.37 5.34 39.18
CA GLU A 69 15.30 3.91 38.89
C GLU A 69 15.05 3.62 37.40
N ILE A 70 15.62 2.52 36.91
CA ILE A 70 15.31 1.96 35.59
C ILE A 70 14.05 1.10 35.74
N LEU A 71 13.02 1.42 34.96
CA LEU A 71 11.73 0.71 34.97
C LEU A 71 11.73 -0.49 34.02
N GLY A 72 12.54 -0.44 32.96
CA GLY A 72 12.66 -1.53 32.01
C GLY A 72 13.53 -1.19 30.81
N VAL A 73 13.89 -2.24 30.09
CA VAL A 73 14.58 -2.18 28.80
C VAL A 73 13.72 -2.87 27.75
N GLU A 74 13.55 -2.20 26.61
CA GLU A 74 12.92 -2.75 25.41
C GLU A 74 13.97 -2.94 24.32
N GLY A 75 13.88 -4.03 23.57
CA GLY A 75 14.69 -4.24 22.37
C GLY A 75 14.26 -3.34 21.21
N TYR A 76 15.21 -2.63 20.61
CA TYR A 76 15.01 -1.81 19.41
C TYR A 76 15.68 -2.50 18.23
N ARG A 77 14.87 -3.11 17.34
CA ARG A 77 15.30 -3.94 16.18
C ARG A 77 15.90 -5.31 16.55
N PHE A 78 15.55 -5.82 17.73
CA PHE A 78 15.94 -7.17 18.14
C PHE A 78 15.43 -8.21 17.15
N ARG A 79 16.33 -9.09 16.69
CA ARG A 79 15.98 -10.25 15.87
C ARG A 79 16.22 -11.54 16.64
N LYS A 80 15.91 -12.68 16.02
CA LYS A 80 16.18 -14.01 16.58
C LYS A 80 17.61 -14.12 17.12
N GLY A 81 17.74 -14.30 18.43
CA GLY A 81 19.00 -14.39 19.16
C GLY A 81 19.32 -13.16 20.01
N ASP A 82 18.75 -11.99 19.70
CA ASP A 82 18.76 -10.83 20.57
C ASP A 82 17.66 -10.99 21.64
N LYS A 83 17.91 -10.50 22.85
CA LYS A 83 16.93 -10.56 23.94
C LYS A 83 17.25 -9.58 25.05
N VAL A 84 16.20 -9.14 25.72
CA VAL A 84 16.32 -8.48 27.02
C VAL A 84 16.59 -9.57 28.05
N THR A 85 17.62 -9.40 28.88
CA THR A 85 18.07 -10.41 29.87
C THR A 85 17.73 -10.05 31.30
N GLY A 86 17.28 -8.82 31.54
CA GLY A 86 16.82 -8.32 32.83
C GLY A 86 16.17 -6.95 32.65
N ASN A 87 15.75 -6.31 33.75
CA ASN A 87 15.12 -4.99 33.69
C ASN A 87 16.05 -3.87 33.17
N ASP A 88 17.35 -4.13 33.16
CA ASP A 88 18.41 -3.16 32.87
C ASP A 88 19.50 -3.73 31.92
N SER A 89 19.33 -4.94 31.38
CA SER A 89 20.37 -5.63 30.60
C SER A 89 19.84 -6.32 29.36
N TRP A 90 20.71 -6.47 28.36
CA TRP A 90 20.36 -7.05 27.07
C TRP A 90 21.53 -7.82 26.43
N GLN A 91 21.16 -8.68 25.48
CA GLN A 91 22.06 -9.32 24.53
C GLN A 91 21.62 -8.91 23.13
N ALA A 92 22.51 -8.27 22.38
CA ALA A 92 22.19 -7.80 21.03
C ALA A 92 23.44 -7.81 20.12
N LYS A 93 23.23 -7.97 18.82
CA LYS A 93 24.28 -7.80 17.80
C LYS A 93 23.85 -6.84 16.71
N SER A 94 24.78 -6.08 16.14
CA SER A 94 24.50 -5.31 14.92
C SER A 94 24.01 -6.25 13.82
N LEU A 95 23.05 -5.82 13.00
CA LEU A 95 22.26 -6.67 12.12
C LEU A 95 22.89 -6.79 10.75
N LEU A 96 23.00 -8.01 10.21
CA LEU A 96 23.35 -8.18 8.79
C LEU A 96 22.09 -7.93 7.94
N VAL A 97 22.16 -6.89 7.12
CA VAL A 97 21.04 -6.49 6.24
C VAL A 97 21.23 -7.01 4.82
N ARG A 98 22.47 -7.04 4.32
CA ARG A 98 22.79 -7.54 2.97
C ARG A 98 24.10 -8.32 2.94
N LYS A 99 24.16 -9.39 2.14
CA LYS A 99 25.44 -10.04 1.80
C LYS A 99 26.25 -9.12 0.89
N VAL A 100 27.54 -8.95 1.19
CA VAL A 100 28.52 -8.50 0.20
C VAL A 100 28.62 -9.60 -0.85
N ALA A 101 28.05 -9.38 -2.04
CA ALA A 101 28.46 -10.16 -3.19
C ALA A 101 29.97 -9.95 -3.34
N ALA A 102 30.76 -11.01 -3.25
CA ALA A 102 32.19 -10.96 -3.51
C ALA A 102 32.39 -10.54 -4.98
N LYS A 103 32.41 -9.23 -5.25
CA LYS A 103 32.73 -8.71 -6.56
C LYS A 103 34.22 -9.00 -6.78
N LYS A 104 34.51 -9.91 -7.71
CA LYS A 104 35.72 -9.78 -8.54
C LYS A 104 35.65 -8.40 -9.20
N ALA A 105 36.35 -7.43 -8.62
CA ALA A 105 36.40 -6.07 -9.10
C ALA A 105 37.21 -6.01 -10.40
N GLY A 106 36.51 -5.95 -11.54
CA GLY A 106 37.04 -5.31 -12.73
C GLY A 106 36.99 -3.79 -12.55
N GLN A 107 38.03 -3.10 -12.98
CA GLN A 107 38.42 -1.69 -12.73
C GLN A 107 37.42 -0.58 -13.13
N ASN A 108 36.14 -0.85 -13.33
CA ASN A 108 35.15 0.14 -13.80
C ASN A 108 34.26 0.75 -12.69
N ALA A 109 34.49 0.43 -11.40
CA ALA A 109 33.67 0.93 -10.30
C ALA A 109 33.85 2.44 -10.01
N ALA A 110 35.06 2.99 -10.24
CA ALA A 110 35.37 4.38 -9.93
C ALA A 110 34.64 5.40 -10.83
N LYS A 111 34.36 5.06 -12.10
CA LYS A 111 33.63 5.94 -13.01
C LYS A 111 32.12 6.00 -12.72
N LYS A 112 31.52 4.95 -12.13
CA LYS A 112 30.10 4.95 -11.73
C LYS A 112 29.84 5.76 -10.44
N GLN A 113 30.80 5.83 -9.52
CA GLN A 113 30.65 6.57 -8.26
C GLN A 113 30.63 8.10 -8.43
N VAL A 114 31.31 8.64 -9.45
CA VAL A 114 31.34 10.10 -9.69
C VAL A 114 30.07 10.59 -10.38
N ALA A 115 29.41 9.76 -11.20
CA ALA A 115 28.11 10.06 -11.78
C ALA A 115 26.96 9.96 -10.75
N ALA A 116 27.03 8.99 -9.82
CA ALA A 116 26.02 8.79 -8.77
C ALA A 116 25.99 9.91 -7.71
N LYS A 117 27.04 10.73 -7.59
CA LYS A 117 27.06 11.86 -6.62
C LYS A 117 26.20 13.06 -7.03
N LYS A 118 25.71 13.14 -8.28
CA LYS A 118 24.89 14.27 -8.75
C LYS A 118 23.38 14.02 -8.73
N GLN A 119 22.93 12.80 -8.46
CA GLN A 119 21.53 12.48 -8.20
C GLN A 119 21.51 11.53 -7.00
N ARG A 120 21.24 12.04 -5.80
CA ARG A 120 20.73 11.19 -4.71
C ARG A 120 19.36 10.71 -5.18
N GLN A 121 19.32 9.59 -5.89
CA GLN A 121 18.07 8.97 -6.32
C GLN A 121 17.37 8.42 -5.07
N THR A 122 16.38 9.15 -4.54
CA THR A 122 15.36 8.56 -3.69
C THR A 122 14.50 7.66 -4.60
N GLY A 123 14.49 6.36 -4.33
CA GLY A 123 13.85 5.37 -5.20
C GLY A 123 14.48 3.97 -5.14
N PRO A 124 13.98 3.00 -5.93
CA PRO A 124 14.28 1.57 -5.82
C PRO A 124 15.75 1.12 -6.06
N GLY A 125 16.71 2.05 -6.14
CA GLY A 125 18.11 1.78 -6.49
C GLY A 125 19.15 2.06 -5.41
N THR A 126 18.79 2.70 -4.28
CA THR A 126 19.78 3.09 -3.26
C THR A 126 20.25 1.87 -2.46
N PRO A 127 21.55 1.51 -2.52
CA PRO A 127 22.07 0.45 -1.68
C PRO A 127 22.05 0.91 -0.21
N GLY A 128 21.22 0.28 0.62
CA GLY A 128 21.27 0.44 2.08
C GLY A 128 22.60 -0.06 2.66
N VAL A 129 22.79 0.13 3.97
CA VAL A 129 24.00 -0.36 4.66
C VAL A 129 24.07 -1.89 4.66
N ASN A 130 25.29 -2.44 4.68
CA ASN A 130 25.48 -3.90 4.82
C ASN A 130 25.16 -4.39 6.23
N ILE A 131 25.54 -3.58 7.23
CA ILE A 131 25.30 -3.80 8.64
C ILE A 131 24.50 -2.61 9.18
N ALA A 132 23.35 -2.89 9.77
CA ALA A 132 22.54 -1.89 10.44
C ALA A 132 22.78 -1.93 11.95
N PRO A 133 22.75 -0.75 12.62
CA PRO A 133 22.80 -0.73 14.07
C PRO A 133 21.53 -1.33 14.68
N ASN A 134 21.74 -2.05 15.78
CA ASN A 134 20.71 -2.59 16.67
C ASN A 134 20.58 -1.65 17.89
N GLY A 135 19.74 -1.94 18.87
CA GLY A 135 19.65 -1.05 20.02
C GLY A 135 18.66 -1.47 21.09
N VAL A 136 18.51 -0.60 22.08
CA VAL A 136 17.52 -0.73 23.13
C VAL A 136 16.86 0.61 23.44
N ILE A 137 15.68 0.59 24.03
CA ILE A 137 15.06 1.75 24.68
C ILE A 137 15.07 1.47 26.19
N VAL A 138 15.71 2.35 26.94
CA VAL A 138 15.77 2.28 28.41
C VAL A 138 14.76 3.27 28.96
N SER A 139 13.75 2.77 29.68
CA SER A 139 12.74 3.59 30.34
C SER A 139 13.12 3.77 31.82
N LEU A 140 13.20 5.00 32.29
CA LEU A 140 13.62 5.31 33.66
C LEU A 140 12.82 6.46 34.27
N LYS A 141 12.60 6.36 35.59
CA LYS A 141 12.03 7.42 36.41
C LYS A 141 13.16 8.10 37.16
N ALA A 142 13.63 9.22 36.61
CA ALA A 142 14.81 9.91 37.09
C ALA A 142 14.73 11.43 36.86
N PRO A 143 15.37 12.26 37.72
CA PRO A 143 15.47 13.70 37.47
C PRO A 143 16.36 13.99 36.26
N SER A 144 16.21 15.15 35.63
CA SER A 144 17.05 15.55 34.48
C SER A 144 18.54 15.66 34.81
N THR A 145 18.89 15.78 36.09
CA THR A 145 20.28 15.78 36.59
C THR A 145 20.91 14.40 36.66
N ALA A 146 20.14 13.32 36.45
CA ALA A 146 20.64 11.96 36.49
C ALA A 146 21.56 11.64 35.30
N THR A 147 22.44 10.67 35.51
CA THR A 147 23.36 10.12 34.53
C THR A 147 23.09 8.63 34.35
N LEU A 148 22.76 8.24 33.13
CA LEU A 148 22.67 6.85 32.69
C LEU A 148 24.07 6.35 32.30
N THR A 149 24.62 5.41 33.06
CA THR A 149 25.85 4.69 32.70
C THR A 149 25.48 3.47 31.87
N VAL A 150 26.04 3.36 30.69
CA VAL A 150 25.83 2.24 29.76
C VAL A 150 27.13 1.45 29.67
N GLU A 151 27.08 0.19 30.05
CA GLU A 151 28.20 -0.75 29.99
C GLU A 151 27.96 -1.72 28.84
N THR A 152 28.92 -1.84 27.91
CA THR A 152 28.80 -2.76 26.77
C THR A 152 30.09 -3.53 26.54
N GLU A 153 30.01 -4.67 25.87
CA GLU A 153 31.21 -5.43 25.46
C GLU A 153 32.19 -4.63 24.56
N ARG A 154 31.76 -3.48 24.01
CA ARG A 154 32.53 -2.63 23.10
C ARG A 154 33.00 -1.31 23.73
N GLY A 155 32.72 -1.11 25.02
CA GLY A 155 33.10 0.07 25.78
C GLY A 155 31.94 0.67 26.56
N ASP A 156 32.29 1.45 27.57
CA ASP A 156 31.34 2.07 28.49
C ASP A 156 31.23 3.56 28.21
N PHE A 157 30.04 4.13 28.40
CA PHE A 157 29.80 5.55 28.25
C PHE A 157 28.72 6.04 29.22
N LYS A 158 28.67 7.37 29.43
CA LYS A 158 27.76 8.01 30.36
C LYS A 158 26.92 9.05 29.62
N VAL A 159 25.61 8.98 29.80
CA VAL A 159 24.62 9.87 29.18
C VAL A 159 23.96 10.67 30.29
N ARG A 160 24.22 11.98 30.36
CA ARG A 160 23.46 12.86 31.27
C ARG A 160 22.10 13.14 30.63
N LEU A 161 21.02 12.95 31.38
CA LEU A 161 19.67 13.13 30.80
C LEU A 161 19.44 14.58 30.33
N ALA A 162 20.03 15.56 31.01
CA ALA A 162 20.01 16.96 30.58
C ALA A 162 20.63 17.20 29.19
N ASP A 163 21.59 16.39 28.77
CA ASP A 163 22.24 16.55 27.45
C ASP A 163 21.29 16.11 26.32
N LEU A 164 20.29 15.27 26.60
CA LEU A 164 19.30 14.79 25.62
C LEU A 164 18.08 15.70 25.48
N ALA A 165 18.02 16.80 26.24
CA ALA A 165 16.85 17.69 26.28
C ALA A 165 16.60 18.45 24.97
N ASP A 166 17.60 18.51 24.08
CA ASP A 166 17.45 19.05 22.72
C ASP A 166 16.70 18.10 21.77
N GLY A 167 16.46 16.85 22.20
CA GLY A 167 15.80 15.81 21.43
C GLY A 167 16.61 15.27 20.25
N LEU A 168 17.89 15.68 20.09
CA LEU A 168 18.79 15.20 19.04
C LEU A 168 19.49 13.90 19.46
N ALA A 169 20.12 13.24 18.49
CA ALA A 169 20.97 12.08 18.76
C ALA A 169 22.38 12.55 19.14
N HIS A 170 22.89 12.03 20.26
CA HIS A 170 24.22 12.35 20.78
C HIS A 170 25.14 11.15 20.60
N PRO A 171 26.31 11.31 19.93
CA PRO A 171 27.22 10.20 19.67
C PRO A 171 28.13 9.88 20.87
N TYR A 172 28.45 8.61 21.02
CA TYR A 172 29.36 8.05 22.03
C TYR A 172 30.27 7.01 21.37
N LEU A 173 31.40 6.69 22.03
CA LEU A 173 32.38 5.71 21.55
C LEU A 173 32.82 5.99 20.09
N ASP A 174 33.28 7.21 19.83
CA ASP A 174 33.67 7.69 18.48
C ASP A 174 32.55 7.54 17.42
N GLY A 175 31.30 7.69 17.85
CA GLY A 175 30.11 7.57 16.99
C GLY A 175 29.68 6.13 16.72
N LYS A 176 30.15 5.15 17.51
CA LYS A 176 29.70 3.75 17.44
C LYS A 176 28.43 3.47 18.22
N ALA A 177 28.09 4.33 19.17
CA ALA A 177 26.83 4.34 19.87
C ALA A 177 26.19 5.73 19.79
N GLU A 178 24.86 5.80 19.83
CA GLU A 178 24.11 7.05 19.94
C GLU A 178 23.05 6.93 21.03
N ALA A 179 22.83 8.01 21.79
CA ALA A 179 21.71 8.12 22.72
C ALA A 179 20.79 9.25 22.30
N ARG A 180 19.48 9.02 22.42
CA ARG A 180 18.44 10.00 22.09
C ARG A 180 17.23 9.85 23.01
N GLN A 181 16.68 10.96 23.50
CA GLN A 181 15.39 10.92 24.19
C GLN A 181 14.25 10.70 23.19
N VAL A 182 13.37 9.75 23.49
CA VAL A 182 12.19 9.41 22.69
C VAL A 182 10.93 9.41 23.55
N PRO A 183 9.73 9.61 22.97
CA PRO A 183 8.47 9.45 23.68
C PRO A 183 8.38 8.10 24.38
N ASP A 184 7.85 8.13 25.60
CA ASP A 184 7.60 6.90 26.35
C ASP A 184 6.35 6.21 25.82
N GLY A 185 6.40 4.89 25.66
CA GLY A 185 5.29 4.12 25.09
C GLY A 185 5.13 2.73 25.71
N VAL A 186 3.91 2.20 25.58
CA VAL A 186 3.54 0.85 26.05
C VAL A 186 2.64 0.16 25.03
N THR A 187 2.74 -1.17 24.99
CA THR A 187 1.82 -2.00 24.21
C THR A 187 0.48 -2.13 24.92
N LEU A 188 -0.60 -1.85 24.19
CA LEU A 188 -1.97 -1.97 24.68
C LEU A 188 -2.52 -3.37 24.44
N LEU A 189 -2.30 -3.89 23.24
CA LEU A 189 -2.73 -5.21 22.79
C LEU A 189 -1.60 -5.83 21.96
N ASP A 190 -1.35 -7.11 22.21
CA ASP A 190 -0.39 -7.96 21.50
C ASP A 190 -1.05 -9.34 21.45
N SER A 191 -1.93 -9.51 20.46
CA SER A 191 -2.70 -10.74 20.26
C SER A 191 -2.23 -11.48 19.01
N VAL A 192 -2.94 -12.51 18.59
CA VAL A 192 -2.66 -13.18 17.29
C VAL A 192 -3.45 -12.56 16.14
N ASP A 193 -4.47 -11.75 16.47
CA ASP A 193 -5.31 -11.04 15.53
C ASP A 193 -4.69 -9.66 15.21
N GLN A 194 -5.14 -9.03 14.12
CA GLN A 194 -4.60 -7.74 13.67
C GLN A 194 -5.40 -6.61 14.31
N GLU A 195 -4.77 -5.79 15.14
CA GLU A 195 -5.36 -4.59 15.73
C GLU A 195 -4.91 -3.31 15.00
N ASP A 196 -5.82 -2.74 14.21
CA ASP A 196 -5.48 -1.65 13.29
C ASP A 196 -6.57 -0.56 13.22
N PHE A 197 -6.29 0.52 12.48
CA PHE A 197 -7.16 1.68 12.29
C PHE A 197 -7.65 2.31 13.61
N PRO A 198 -6.75 2.69 14.53
CA PRO A 198 -7.17 3.31 15.78
C PRO A 198 -7.78 4.69 15.54
N ALA A 199 -8.90 4.96 16.23
CA ALA A 199 -9.49 6.27 16.42
C ALA A 199 -9.68 6.51 17.92
N ALA A 200 -9.44 7.75 18.39
CA ALA A 200 -9.49 8.06 19.81
C ALA A 200 -10.18 9.39 20.10
N SER A 201 -10.89 9.45 21.23
CA SER A 201 -11.49 10.67 21.78
C SER A 201 -11.34 10.70 23.30
N ALA A 202 -11.03 11.87 23.86
CA ALA A 202 -10.99 12.06 25.29
C ALA A 202 -12.40 12.25 25.87
N ASP A 203 -12.61 11.80 27.10
CA ASP A 203 -13.73 12.21 27.93
C ASP A 203 -13.34 13.37 28.87
N ALA A 204 -14.34 14.00 29.49
CA ALA A 204 -14.12 15.11 30.42
C ALA A 204 -13.35 14.70 31.70
N ASN A 205 -13.30 13.40 32.01
CA ASN A 205 -12.73 12.84 33.23
C ASN A 205 -11.28 12.37 33.06
N GLY A 206 -10.65 12.65 31.92
CA GLY A 206 -9.24 12.33 31.71
C GLY A 206 -8.96 10.97 31.07
N ALA A 207 -9.99 10.21 30.69
CA ALA A 207 -9.80 8.98 29.95
C ALA A 207 -9.84 9.22 28.44
N ALA A 208 -9.12 8.40 27.68
CA ALA A 208 -9.26 8.28 26.24
C ALA A 208 -10.04 7.00 25.90
N TRP A 209 -11.02 7.14 25.03
CA TRP A 209 -11.76 6.03 24.43
C TRP A 209 -11.18 5.75 23.05
N VAL A 210 -10.80 4.50 22.80
CA VAL A 210 -10.08 4.09 21.58
C VAL A 210 -10.90 3.01 20.86
N ALA A 211 -11.42 3.34 19.69
CA ALA A 211 -12.05 2.40 18.78
C ALA A 211 -11.03 1.91 17.75
N PHE A 212 -11.06 0.63 17.41
CA PHE A 212 -10.12 0.01 16.46
C PHE A 212 -10.76 -1.21 15.80
N VAL A 213 -10.19 -1.63 14.67
CA VAL A 213 -10.55 -2.87 13.99
C VAL A 213 -9.70 -4.00 14.55
N VAL A 214 -10.33 -5.12 14.86
CA VAL A 214 -9.68 -6.41 15.04
C VAL A 214 -9.99 -7.27 13.82
N HIS A 215 -8.96 -7.75 13.13
CA HIS A 215 -9.11 -8.69 12.04
C HIS A 215 -8.63 -10.09 12.46
N GLN A 216 -9.56 -11.04 12.43
CA GLN A 216 -9.26 -12.45 12.58
C GLN A 216 -9.07 -13.08 11.20
N ALA A 217 -7.92 -13.74 11.00
CA ALA A 217 -7.55 -14.29 9.71
C ALA A 217 -8.58 -15.29 9.14
N ARG A 218 -8.83 -15.21 7.83
CA ARG A 218 -9.59 -16.20 7.08
C ARG A 218 -8.66 -17.35 6.64
N GLY A 219 -8.58 -18.38 7.47
CA GLY A 219 -7.67 -19.51 7.23
C GLY A 219 -6.25 -19.23 7.76
N PRO A 220 -5.21 -19.90 7.22
CA PRO A 220 -3.84 -19.71 7.67
C PRO A 220 -3.33 -18.29 7.37
N SER A 221 -2.69 -17.65 8.37
CA SER A 221 -2.11 -16.30 8.24
C SER A 221 -1.01 -16.21 7.19
N ASP A 222 -0.21 -17.28 7.07
CA ASP A 222 0.83 -17.44 6.06
C ASP A 222 0.58 -18.74 5.27
N LEU A 223 0.96 -18.75 3.99
CA LEU A 223 0.86 -19.94 3.13
C LEU A 223 2.23 -20.52 2.84
N GLU A 224 2.39 -21.82 3.06
CA GLU A 224 3.63 -22.54 2.77
C GLU A 224 3.71 -22.99 1.31
N SER A 225 4.92 -23.05 0.76
CA SER A 225 5.14 -23.68 -0.54
C SER A 225 4.78 -25.16 -0.51
N PHE A 226 4.12 -25.64 -1.56
CA PHE A 226 3.79 -27.05 -1.72
C PHE A 226 5.03 -27.89 -2.04
N ARG A 227 5.07 -29.11 -1.49
CA ARG A 227 6.05 -30.16 -1.87
C ARG A 227 5.48 -31.18 -2.83
N THR A 228 4.16 -31.26 -2.91
CA THR A 228 3.42 -32.14 -3.81
C THR A 228 2.24 -31.36 -4.35
N ARG A 229 1.89 -31.62 -5.62
CA ARG A 229 0.73 -30.98 -6.26
C ARG A 229 -0.55 -31.37 -5.52
N PRO A 230 -1.35 -30.42 -5.01
CA PRO A 230 -2.62 -30.72 -4.36
C PRO A 230 -3.63 -31.24 -5.39
N LYS A 231 -4.63 -31.99 -4.91
CA LYS A 231 -5.70 -32.56 -5.77
C LYS A 231 -6.88 -31.60 -6.00
N SER A 232 -6.97 -30.57 -5.17
CA SER A 232 -7.99 -29.52 -5.20
C SER A 232 -7.42 -28.27 -4.54
N PHE A 233 -7.97 -27.12 -4.90
CA PHE A 233 -7.60 -25.82 -4.38
C PHE A 233 -8.71 -25.16 -3.56
N ALA A 234 -9.72 -25.90 -3.10
CA ALA A 234 -10.84 -25.35 -2.35
C ALA A 234 -10.42 -24.56 -1.09
N GLU A 235 -9.31 -24.92 -0.45
CA GLU A 235 -8.76 -24.22 0.73
C GLU A 235 -8.22 -22.82 0.43
N SER A 236 -7.95 -22.51 -0.86
CA SER A 236 -7.61 -21.15 -1.28
C SER A 236 -8.82 -20.20 -1.30
N ALA A 237 -10.04 -20.68 -1.07
CA ALA A 237 -11.20 -19.84 -0.81
C ALA A 237 -11.68 -20.00 0.66
N PRO A 238 -10.85 -19.58 1.64
CA PRO A 238 -11.10 -19.84 3.05
C PRO A 238 -12.39 -19.18 3.54
N LYS A 239 -13.07 -19.84 4.48
CA LYS A 239 -14.28 -19.35 5.15
C LYS A 239 -14.00 -19.09 6.63
N GLY A 240 -14.86 -18.29 7.26
CA GLY A 240 -14.63 -17.83 8.63
C GLY A 240 -13.72 -16.61 8.66
N GLY A 241 -13.29 -16.20 9.86
CA GLY A 241 -12.56 -14.96 10.08
C GLY A 241 -13.36 -13.72 9.65
N GLY A 242 -12.67 -12.59 9.56
CA GLY A 242 -13.22 -11.29 9.25
C GLY A 242 -13.00 -10.30 10.39
N ASP A 243 -13.66 -9.16 10.26
CA ASP A 243 -13.38 -8.00 11.07
C ASP A 243 -14.36 -7.84 12.24
N GLN A 244 -13.93 -7.07 13.22
CA GLN A 244 -14.73 -6.62 14.35
C GLN A 244 -14.31 -5.21 14.75
N ILE A 245 -15.25 -4.34 15.09
CA ILE A 245 -14.92 -3.10 15.80
C ILE A 245 -14.94 -3.38 17.30
N ARG A 246 -13.86 -3.02 17.98
CA ARG A 246 -13.77 -3.01 19.45
C ARG A 246 -13.47 -1.62 19.97
N LEU A 247 -13.83 -1.40 21.23
CA LEU A 247 -13.61 -0.17 21.97
C LEU A 247 -12.86 -0.50 23.27
N LEU A 248 -11.85 0.28 23.63
CA LEU A 248 -11.24 0.20 24.95
C LEU A 248 -11.19 1.57 25.62
N ARG A 249 -11.12 1.56 26.95
CA ARG A 249 -10.93 2.76 27.76
C ARG A 249 -9.50 2.81 28.28
N PHE A 250 -8.75 3.83 27.92
CA PHE A 250 -7.43 4.11 28.45
C PHE A 250 -7.51 5.23 29.48
N THR A 251 -7.15 4.94 30.73
CA THR A 251 -7.24 5.91 31.83
C THR A 251 -6.08 5.68 32.77
N ALA A 252 -5.54 6.76 33.33
CA ALA A 252 -4.47 6.65 34.33
C ALA A 252 -3.33 5.73 33.82
N GLY A 253 -2.87 5.90 32.58
CA GLY A 253 -1.74 5.16 32.01
C GLY A 253 -1.98 3.66 31.74
N LYS A 254 -3.22 3.17 31.80
CA LYS A 254 -3.56 1.75 31.61
C LYS A 254 -4.79 1.59 30.72
N ALA A 255 -4.76 0.59 29.83
CA ALA A 255 -5.95 0.13 29.11
C ALA A 255 -6.83 -0.78 29.99
N GLY A 256 -8.14 -0.56 29.94
CA GLY A 256 -9.15 -1.53 30.38
C GLY A 256 -9.36 -2.62 29.32
N ASP A 257 -10.15 -3.63 29.68
CA ASP A 257 -10.49 -4.72 28.77
C ASP A 257 -11.28 -4.18 27.55
N PRO A 258 -10.92 -4.59 26.31
CA PRO A 258 -11.70 -4.24 25.14
C PRO A 258 -13.13 -4.76 25.21
N ILE A 259 -14.08 -3.96 24.73
CA ILE A 259 -15.50 -4.28 24.64
C ILE A 259 -15.96 -4.26 23.18
N ASP A 260 -16.86 -5.18 22.85
CA ASP A 260 -17.32 -5.39 21.48
C ASP A 260 -18.31 -4.30 21.03
N VAL A 261 -17.92 -3.53 20.01
CA VAL A 261 -18.83 -2.58 19.33
C VAL A 261 -19.68 -3.31 18.31
N THR A 262 -19.10 -4.26 17.58
CA THR A 262 -19.80 -5.13 16.63
C THR A 262 -19.59 -6.60 16.98
N LYS A 263 -20.38 -7.49 16.38
CA LYS A 263 -20.06 -8.92 16.36
C LYS A 263 -18.80 -9.17 15.49
N PRO A 264 -18.05 -10.26 15.72
CA PRO A 264 -16.93 -10.63 14.86
C PRO A 264 -17.39 -11.18 13.51
N GLY A 265 -16.45 -11.29 12.57
CA GLY A 265 -16.65 -11.88 11.24
C GLY A 265 -17.36 -10.98 10.24
N LEU A 266 -17.34 -9.66 10.46
CA LEU A 266 -17.91 -8.66 9.57
C LEU A 266 -16.90 -8.22 8.49
N ASP A 267 -17.35 -7.35 7.60
CA ASP A 267 -16.51 -6.61 6.66
C ASP A 267 -16.71 -5.12 6.99
N VAL A 268 -15.83 -4.60 7.84
CA VAL A 268 -15.91 -3.22 8.35
C VAL A 268 -14.68 -2.42 7.96
N TRP A 269 -14.86 -1.11 7.85
CA TRP A 269 -13.81 -0.17 7.49
C TRP A 269 -13.79 0.99 8.48
N ARG A 270 -12.58 1.27 8.99
CA ARG A 270 -12.16 2.42 9.80
C ARG A 270 -13.24 3.02 10.73
N PRO A 271 -13.20 2.72 12.04
CA PRO A 271 -14.11 3.37 12.98
C PRO A 271 -13.70 4.82 13.26
N ALA A 272 -14.65 5.61 13.71
CA ALA A 272 -14.44 6.89 14.36
C ALA A 272 -15.17 6.92 15.70
N VAL A 273 -14.64 7.68 16.67
CA VAL A 273 -15.17 7.75 18.03
C VAL A 273 -15.19 9.18 18.54
N ALA A 274 -16.26 9.54 19.24
CA ALA A 274 -16.40 10.81 19.96
C ALA A 274 -17.16 10.59 21.28
N VAL A 275 -16.97 11.49 22.25
CA VAL A 275 -17.69 11.46 23.53
C VAL A 275 -18.64 12.65 23.61
N ASP A 276 -19.92 12.40 23.85
CA ASP A 276 -20.94 13.44 24.01
C ASP A 276 -20.81 14.16 25.38
N ARG A 277 -21.54 15.26 25.59
CA ARG A 277 -21.50 16.00 26.87
C ARG A 277 -21.96 15.20 28.09
N ASN A 278 -22.70 14.11 27.90
CA ASN A 278 -23.20 13.26 28.97
C ASN A 278 -22.23 12.08 29.24
N GLY A 279 -21.05 12.08 28.62
CA GLY A 279 -20.06 11.01 28.76
C GLY A 279 -20.40 9.75 27.98
N LYS A 280 -21.39 9.78 27.08
CA LYS A 280 -21.69 8.65 26.20
C LYS A 280 -20.69 8.60 25.06
N VAL A 281 -20.22 7.40 24.74
CA VAL A 281 -19.22 7.17 23.69
C VAL A 281 -19.94 6.76 22.41
N VAL A 282 -19.85 7.58 21.37
CA VAL A 282 -20.43 7.34 20.05
C VAL A 282 -19.37 6.77 19.15
N VAL A 283 -19.61 5.57 18.62
CA VAL A 283 -18.74 4.92 17.62
C VAL A 283 -19.50 4.83 16.31
N VAL A 284 -18.88 5.27 15.22
CA VAL A 284 -19.39 5.18 13.84
C VAL A 284 -18.38 4.43 12.98
N TRP A 285 -18.83 3.55 12.08
CA TRP A 285 -17.99 2.79 11.16
C TRP A 285 -18.69 2.59 9.82
N SER A 286 -17.92 2.24 8.79
CA SER A 286 -18.47 1.76 7.52
C SER A 286 -18.54 0.24 7.53
N GLU A 287 -19.64 -0.35 7.06
CA GLU A 287 -19.85 -1.80 7.00
C GLU A 287 -20.44 -2.20 5.66
N ASN A 288 -19.83 -3.20 5.03
CA ASN A 288 -20.30 -3.77 3.78
C ASN A 288 -21.45 -4.75 4.03
N LYS A 289 -22.61 -4.48 3.45
CA LYS A 289 -23.70 -5.46 3.35
C LYS A 289 -24.15 -5.56 1.91
N GLU A 290 -24.05 -6.77 1.37
CA GLU A 290 -24.52 -7.10 0.01
C GLU A 290 -23.89 -6.21 -1.08
N GLY A 291 -22.64 -5.74 -0.87
CA GLY A 291 -21.90 -4.91 -1.81
C GLY A 291 -22.07 -3.40 -1.63
N ASN A 292 -22.85 -2.95 -0.64
CA ASN A 292 -23.00 -1.53 -0.30
C ASN A 292 -22.32 -1.23 1.04
N TRP A 293 -21.53 -0.17 1.08
CA TRP A 293 -20.82 0.26 2.28
C TRP A 293 -21.56 1.43 2.92
N ASP A 294 -22.29 1.16 4.00
CA ASP A 294 -23.05 2.18 4.71
C ASP A 294 -22.42 2.52 6.06
N LEU A 295 -22.72 3.71 6.56
CA LEU A 295 -22.34 4.10 7.91
C LEU A 295 -23.31 3.51 8.95
N TYR A 296 -22.74 2.94 10.01
CA TYR A 296 -23.45 2.44 11.17
C TYR A 296 -22.93 3.08 12.44
N ARG A 297 -23.78 3.14 13.46
CA ARG A 297 -23.48 3.78 14.74
C ARG A 297 -23.94 2.94 15.91
N ARG A 298 -23.15 2.97 16.99
CA ARG A 298 -23.50 2.40 18.29
C ARG A 298 -23.02 3.31 19.40
N ILE A 299 -23.82 3.45 20.47
CA ILE A 299 -23.44 4.23 21.65
C ILE A 299 -23.15 3.31 22.82
N TYR A 300 -22.04 3.53 23.50
CA TYR A 300 -21.79 2.99 24.83
C TYR A 300 -22.11 4.03 25.91
N ALA A 301 -22.85 3.61 26.94
CA ALA A 301 -23.10 4.40 28.14
C ALA A 301 -22.25 3.83 29.30
N PRO A 302 -21.13 4.48 29.67
CA PRO A 302 -20.23 3.95 30.70
C PRO A 302 -20.88 3.83 32.08
N GLU A 303 -21.82 4.71 32.42
CA GLU A 303 -22.48 4.77 33.74
C GLU A 303 -23.21 3.47 34.11
N ASN A 304 -23.81 2.81 33.12
CA ASN A 304 -24.57 1.57 33.30
C ASN A 304 -23.98 0.40 32.50
N GLN A 305 -22.81 0.59 31.88
CA GLN A 305 -22.09 -0.38 31.06
C GLN A 305 -22.95 -1.04 29.97
N SER A 306 -23.78 -0.24 29.29
CA SER A 306 -24.72 -0.73 28.28
C SER A 306 -24.47 -0.15 26.89
N TRP A 307 -24.87 -0.92 25.87
CA TRP A 307 -24.84 -0.51 24.47
C TRP A 307 -26.24 -0.18 23.98
N SER A 308 -26.33 0.80 23.08
CA SER A 308 -27.51 0.92 22.21
C SER A 308 -27.56 -0.22 21.19
N GLU A 309 -28.73 -0.43 20.59
CA GLU A 309 -28.81 -1.17 19.33
C GLU A 309 -28.01 -0.45 18.23
N PRO A 310 -27.41 -1.19 17.27
CA PRO A 310 -26.81 -0.58 16.09
C PRO A 310 -27.85 0.17 15.25
N LYS A 311 -27.52 1.38 14.81
CA LYS A 311 -28.34 2.21 13.91
C LYS A 311 -27.59 2.39 12.59
N ARG A 312 -28.24 2.06 11.47
CA ARG A 312 -27.76 2.42 10.12
C ARG A 312 -28.03 3.91 9.88
N LEU A 313 -27.01 4.66 9.44
CA LEU A 313 -27.06 6.10 9.25
C LEU A 313 -27.24 6.50 7.78
N THR A 314 -26.68 5.72 6.85
CA THR A 314 -26.79 5.97 5.41
C THR A 314 -27.41 4.77 4.69
N THR A 315 -28.04 5.02 3.54
CA THR A 315 -28.75 3.99 2.77
C THR A 315 -28.66 4.17 1.25
N ASP A 316 -28.07 5.27 0.79
CA ASP A 316 -28.00 5.54 -0.64
C ASP A 316 -27.01 4.57 -1.31
N PRO A 317 -27.26 4.17 -2.58
CA PRO A 317 -26.33 3.33 -3.31
C PRO A 317 -24.97 4.01 -3.46
N GLY A 318 -23.91 3.30 -3.12
CA GLY A 318 -22.55 3.80 -3.13
C GLY A 318 -21.81 3.46 -1.85
N THR A 319 -20.55 3.89 -1.80
CA THR A 319 -19.68 3.68 -0.65
C THR A 319 -19.66 4.94 0.22
N ASP A 320 -20.00 4.82 1.50
CA ASP A 320 -19.76 5.83 2.53
C ASP A 320 -18.59 5.40 3.43
N THR A 321 -17.48 6.15 3.42
CA THR A 321 -16.23 5.80 4.11
C THR A 321 -15.55 7.00 4.76
N ASP A 322 -14.43 6.71 5.45
CA ASP A 322 -13.52 7.69 6.04
C ASP A 322 -14.25 8.72 6.91
N VAL A 323 -15.24 8.23 7.64
CA VAL A 323 -16.01 9.01 8.60
C VAL A 323 -15.10 9.53 9.70
N VAL A 324 -15.29 10.79 10.08
CA VAL A 324 -14.63 11.45 11.20
C VAL A 324 -15.68 12.06 12.11
N LEU A 325 -15.43 12.02 13.43
CA LEU A 325 -16.36 12.56 14.43
C LEU A 325 -15.73 13.69 15.24
N ALA A 326 -16.55 14.66 15.63
CA ALA A 326 -16.18 15.66 16.62
C ALA A 326 -17.39 16.07 17.46
N THR A 327 -17.14 16.36 18.73
CA THR A 327 -18.17 16.89 19.64
C THR A 327 -18.18 18.42 19.56
N ALA A 328 -19.32 18.99 19.18
CA ALA A 328 -19.53 20.43 19.12
C ALA A 328 -19.66 21.04 20.54
N PRO A 329 -19.46 22.36 20.72
CA PRO A 329 -19.57 23.01 22.03
C PRO A 329 -20.93 22.89 22.73
N ASP A 330 -22.01 22.61 21.99
CA ASP A 330 -23.35 22.34 22.54
C ASP A 330 -23.48 20.91 23.12
N GLY A 331 -22.47 20.07 22.89
CA GLY A 331 -22.36 18.70 23.36
C GLY A 331 -22.86 17.65 22.37
N LYS A 332 -23.29 18.03 21.17
CA LYS A 332 -23.74 17.12 20.12
C LYS A 332 -22.56 16.56 19.33
N VAL A 333 -22.68 15.31 18.89
CA VAL A 333 -21.67 14.66 18.03
C VAL A 333 -22.04 14.88 16.57
N TRP A 334 -21.08 15.41 15.81
CA TRP A 334 -21.17 15.61 14.38
C TRP A 334 -20.23 14.66 13.65
N MET A 335 -20.55 14.40 12.39
CA MET A 335 -19.75 13.61 11.48
C MET A 335 -19.51 14.33 10.16
N ALA A 336 -18.33 14.11 9.59
CA ALA A 336 -18.07 14.34 8.17
C ALA A 336 -17.58 13.02 7.56
N TRP A 337 -17.90 12.76 6.29
CA TRP A 337 -17.52 11.51 5.63
C TRP A 337 -17.42 11.71 4.12
N GLN A 338 -16.75 10.77 3.47
CA GLN A 338 -16.67 10.66 2.01
C GLN A 338 -17.80 9.75 1.52
N ALA A 339 -18.63 10.24 0.59
CA ALA A 339 -19.74 9.51 0.00
C ALA A 339 -19.56 9.41 -1.53
N TRP A 340 -19.74 8.22 -2.08
CA TRP A 340 -19.74 8.00 -3.52
C TRP A 340 -21.14 8.15 -4.10
N ILE A 341 -21.47 9.34 -4.59
CA ILE A 341 -22.79 9.66 -5.15
C ILE A 341 -22.70 9.66 -6.67
N LYS A 342 -23.35 8.70 -7.33
CA LYS A 342 -23.33 8.54 -8.80
C LYS A 342 -21.91 8.47 -9.39
N GLY A 343 -21.03 7.72 -8.71
CA GLY A 343 -19.63 7.56 -9.07
C GLY A 343 -18.77 8.81 -8.89
N GLN A 344 -19.18 9.76 -8.03
CA GLN A 344 -18.42 10.94 -7.64
C GLN A 344 -18.16 10.88 -6.12
N ALA A 345 -16.92 11.01 -5.68
CA ALA A 345 -16.60 11.13 -4.26
C ALA A 345 -16.85 12.56 -3.78
N GLU A 346 -17.74 12.71 -2.80
CA GLU A 346 -18.22 13.97 -2.24
C GLU A 346 -18.03 13.98 -0.72
N ILE A 347 -17.87 15.16 -0.12
CA ILE A 347 -17.76 15.32 1.35
C ILE A 347 -19.08 15.83 1.90
N LEU A 348 -19.64 15.09 2.84
CA LEU A 348 -20.89 15.42 3.52
C LEU A 348 -20.62 15.70 5.00
N VAL A 349 -21.47 16.53 5.61
CA VAL A 349 -21.44 16.85 7.04
C VAL A 349 -22.85 16.81 7.64
N ALA A 350 -22.99 16.22 8.83
CA ALA A 350 -24.26 16.11 9.55
C ALA A 350 -24.08 15.89 11.06
N GLU A 351 -25.11 16.17 11.84
CA GLU A 351 -25.23 15.66 13.22
C GLU A 351 -25.49 14.15 13.16
N VAL A 352 -24.78 13.35 13.97
CA VAL A 352 -24.90 11.87 13.95
C VAL A 352 -26.32 11.39 14.25
N ASP A 353 -27.02 12.09 15.15
CA ASP A 353 -28.40 11.81 15.55
C ASP A 353 -29.35 12.97 15.26
N GLY A 354 -29.11 13.66 14.14
CA GLY A 354 -30.08 14.62 13.63
C GLY A 354 -31.48 14.00 13.47
N ASP A 355 -32.51 14.81 13.69
CA ASP A 355 -33.89 14.42 13.47
C ASP A 355 -34.11 14.05 11.99
N ASN A 356 -35.18 13.31 11.66
CA ASN A 356 -35.50 12.88 10.28
C ASN A 356 -35.62 14.04 9.26
N ASN A 357 -35.69 15.29 9.72
CA ASN A 357 -35.71 16.49 8.88
C ASN A 357 -34.31 17.06 8.59
N SER A 358 -33.27 16.60 9.27
CA SER A 358 -31.89 17.04 9.11
C SER A 358 -31.22 16.26 7.97
N GLN A 359 -31.24 16.82 6.77
CA GLN A 359 -30.53 16.26 5.63
C GLN A 359 -29.02 16.55 5.74
N PRO A 360 -28.14 15.60 5.39
CA PRO A 360 -26.72 15.86 5.23
C PRO A 360 -26.45 17.05 4.31
N LEU A 361 -25.48 17.89 4.70
CA LEU A 361 -25.01 18.97 3.84
C LEU A 361 -23.82 18.45 3.01
N ASN A 362 -23.96 18.42 1.68
CA ASN A 362 -22.82 18.28 0.79
C ASN A 362 -22.05 19.61 0.73
N ILE A 363 -20.78 19.60 1.15
CA ILE A 363 -19.90 20.78 1.22
C ILE A 363 -18.88 20.85 0.09
N SER A 364 -18.82 19.85 -0.79
CA SER A 364 -17.80 19.74 -1.84
C SER A 364 -18.32 19.71 -3.27
N ASN A 365 -19.65 19.58 -3.47
CA ASN A 365 -20.42 19.57 -4.74
C ASN A 365 -19.70 20.12 -5.98
N HIS A 366 -18.90 19.27 -6.62
CA HIS A 366 -18.11 19.57 -7.81
C HIS A 366 -17.82 18.28 -8.61
N PRO A 367 -17.66 18.32 -9.95
CA PRO A 367 -17.31 17.13 -10.74
C PRO A 367 -15.96 16.44 -10.46
N GLY A 368 -15.17 16.89 -9.47
CA GLY A 368 -13.84 16.35 -9.15
C GLY A 368 -13.90 15.60 -7.83
N ASN A 369 -13.22 14.48 -7.68
CA ASN A 369 -13.35 13.65 -6.48
C ASN A 369 -12.74 14.38 -5.28
N ASP A 370 -13.44 14.34 -4.14
CA ASP A 370 -13.02 14.91 -2.87
C ASP A 370 -12.74 13.80 -1.85
N TRP A 371 -11.70 13.96 -1.05
CA TRP A 371 -11.13 12.88 -0.23
C TRP A 371 -10.70 13.32 1.17
N SER A 372 -10.54 12.33 2.06
CA SER A 372 -9.87 12.48 3.37
C SER A 372 -10.41 13.61 4.24
N PRO A 373 -11.69 13.58 4.63
CA PRO A 373 -12.27 14.63 5.47
C PRO A 373 -11.66 14.63 6.88
N SER A 374 -11.52 15.82 7.47
CA SER A 374 -11.17 16.02 8.88
C SER A 374 -12.04 17.14 9.47
N LEU A 375 -12.60 16.91 10.66
CA LEU A 375 -13.65 17.74 11.28
C LEU A 375 -13.20 18.27 12.64
N ALA A 376 -13.41 19.56 12.89
CA ALA A 376 -13.21 20.17 14.20
C ALA A 376 -14.16 21.36 14.44
N PHE A 377 -14.36 21.72 15.71
CA PHE A 377 -15.16 22.88 16.11
C PHE A 377 -14.32 23.90 16.85
N ALA A 378 -14.58 25.19 16.58
CA ALA A 378 -14.16 26.27 17.47
C ALA A 378 -15.10 26.39 18.67
N LYS A 379 -14.61 27.01 19.75
CA LYS A 379 -15.39 27.26 20.99
C LYS A 379 -16.68 28.05 20.77
N ASN A 380 -16.74 28.86 19.71
CA ASN A 380 -17.92 29.65 19.35
C ASN A 380 -18.97 28.85 18.54
N GLY A 381 -18.77 27.56 18.32
CA GLY A 381 -19.67 26.68 17.57
C GLY A 381 -19.44 26.67 16.06
N ARG A 382 -18.45 27.40 15.54
CA ARG A 382 -18.07 27.32 14.13
C ARG A 382 -17.51 25.93 13.81
N CYS A 383 -18.10 25.30 12.80
CA CYS A 383 -17.68 24.02 12.26
C CYS A 383 -16.62 24.25 11.18
N PHE A 384 -15.58 23.42 11.18
CA PHE A 384 -14.53 23.40 10.18
C PHE A 384 -14.37 21.98 9.66
N VAL A 385 -14.40 21.82 8.34
CA VAL A 385 -14.14 20.55 7.65
C VAL A 385 -13.09 20.79 6.58
N THR A 386 -11.95 20.12 6.67
CA THR A 386 -10.93 20.12 5.61
C THR A 386 -10.98 18.81 4.83
N PHE A 387 -10.67 18.87 3.54
CA PHE A 387 -10.61 17.74 2.63
C PHE A 387 -9.72 18.12 1.46
N ASP A 388 -9.19 17.13 0.74
CA ASP A 388 -8.48 17.37 -0.52
C ASP A 388 -9.38 17.13 -1.73
N SER A 389 -9.10 17.81 -2.84
CA SER A 389 -10.00 17.84 -4.00
C SER A 389 -9.23 17.80 -5.31
N TYR A 390 -9.66 16.93 -6.24
CA TYR A 390 -9.11 16.86 -7.60
C TYR A 390 -9.75 17.85 -8.59
N ARG A 391 -10.51 18.84 -8.10
CA ARG A 391 -11.30 19.77 -8.94
C ARG A 391 -10.49 20.57 -9.95
N ALA A 392 -9.21 20.81 -9.69
CA ALA A 392 -8.32 21.59 -10.54
C ALA A 392 -7.54 20.73 -11.57
N GLY A 393 -7.73 19.40 -11.58
CA GLY A 393 -6.89 18.47 -12.35
C GLY A 393 -5.60 18.06 -11.63
N ASN A 394 -5.45 18.49 -10.38
CA ASN A 394 -4.47 18.09 -9.38
C ASN A 394 -5.17 18.15 -8.01
N TYR A 395 -4.52 17.59 -6.97
CA TYR A 395 -5.08 17.66 -5.61
C TYR A 395 -4.70 18.97 -4.93
N ASP A 396 -5.72 19.68 -4.45
CA ASP A 396 -5.63 20.88 -3.64
C ASP A 396 -6.27 20.65 -2.26
N VAL A 397 -5.84 21.39 -1.24
CA VAL A 397 -6.42 21.30 0.11
C VAL A 397 -7.43 22.42 0.34
N LEU A 398 -8.66 22.03 0.66
CA LEU A 398 -9.76 22.94 0.92
C LEU A 398 -10.21 22.87 2.39
N LEU A 399 -10.71 23.99 2.89
CA LEU A 399 -11.31 24.11 4.22
C LEU A 399 -12.69 24.75 4.06
N TRP A 400 -13.73 23.97 4.31
CA TRP A 400 -15.07 24.48 4.54
C TRP A 400 -15.18 24.97 5.99
N SER A 401 -15.76 26.14 6.18
CA SER A 401 -16.07 26.69 7.50
C SER A 401 -17.49 27.23 7.52
N GLY A 402 -18.28 26.85 8.52
CA GLY A 402 -19.70 27.22 8.56
C GLY A 402 -20.34 27.18 9.93
N THR A 403 -21.59 27.63 9.94
CA THR A 403 -22.53 27.60 11.07
C THR A 403 -23.91 27.19 10.55
N SER A 404 -24.92 27.13 11.42
CA SER A 404 -26.32 26.91 11.00
C SER A 404 -26.86 27.98 10.04
N GLU A 405 -26.19 29.13 9.90
CA GLU A 405 -26.61 30.25 9.04
C GLU A 405 -25.93 30.23 7.65
N GLY A 406 -25.00 29.30 7.40
CA GLY A 406 -24.27 29.17 6.14
C GLY A 406 -22.78 28.89 6.33
N GLY A 407 -22.08 28.62 5.24
CA GLY A 407 -20.66 28.31 5.24
C GLY A 407 -19.93 28.84 4.00
N ARG A 408 -18.60 28.77 4.04
CA ARG A 408 -17.69 29.21 2.98
C ARG A 408 -16.56 28.20 2.80
N LEU A 409 -16.01 28.17 1.59
CA LEU A 409 -14.87 27.34 1.21
C LEU A 409 -13.63 28.22 1.04
N VAL A 410 -12.51 27.80 1.63
CA VAL A 410 -11.20 28.47 1.53
C VAL A 410 -10.19 27.47 0.96
N SER A 411 -9.43 27.86 -0.06
CA SER A 411 -8.26 27.09 -0.48
C SER A 411 -7.14 27.31 0.53
N VAL A 412 -6.79 26.26 1.26
CA VAL A 412 -5.68 26.26 2.22
C VAL A 412 -4.39 26.05 1.47
N ALA A 413 -4.38 25.12 0.52
CA ALA A 413 -3.31 24.89 -0.43
C ALA A 413 -3.92 24.73 -1.82
N GLY A 414 -3.24 25.30 -2.82
CA GLY A 414 -3.69 25.32 -4.20
C GLY A 414 -2.52 25.70 -5.10
N SER A 415 -1.84 24.70 -5.65
CA SER A 415 -0.72 24.87 -6.58
C SER A 415 -0.69 23.69 -7.56
N ALA A 416 0.19 23.68 -8.57
CA ALA A 416 0.28 22.54 -9.49
C ALA A 416 0.74 21.22 -8.84
N LYS A 417 1.19 21.28 -7.58
CA LYS A 417 1.65 20.12 -6.80
C LYS A 417 0.50 19.23 -6.38
N TYR A 418 0.85 18.01 -5.99
CA TYR A 418 -0.04 17.14 -5.25
C TYR A 418 -0.13 17.61 -3.80
N GLU A 419 -1.29 18.10 -3.36
CA GLU A 419 -1.54 18.56 -2.00
C GLU A 419 -2.76 17.82 -1.42
N ALA A 420 -2.54 16.87 -0.53
CA ALA A 420 -3.60 15.93 -0.12
C ALA A 420 -3.54 15.50 1.35
N ARG A 421 -4.52 14.70 1.76
CA ARG A 421 -4.66 14.06 3.08
C ARG A 421 -4.62 15.06 4.24
N PRO A 422 -5.45 16.10 4.22
CA PRO A 422 -5.40 17.12 5.24
C PRO A 422 -5.94 16.59 6.57
N THR A 423 -5.33 17.04 7.66
CA THR A 423 -5.91 16.92 9.01
C THR A 423 -5.98 18.28 9.66
N LEU A 424 -6.95 18.45 10.55
CA LEU A 424 -7.30 19.74 11.13
C LEU A 424 -7.34 19.68 12.67
N ALA A 425 -6.86 20.75 13.29
CA ALA A 425 -7.13 21.07 14.69
C ALA A 425 -7.43 22.57 14.85
N VAL A 426 -8.24 22.94 15.84
CA VAL A 426 -8.64 24.34 16.09
C VAL A 426 -8.09 24.81 17.43
N ASP A 427 -7.31 25.89 17.40
CA ASP A 427 -6.65 26.39 18.60
C ASP A 427 -7.59 27.18 19.53
N PRO A 428 -7.17 27.52 20.77
CA PRO A 428 -8.01 28.27 21.70
C PRO A 428 -8.45 29.66 21.23
N ARG A 429 -7.80 30.23 20.20
CA ARG A 429 -8.15 31.51 19.57
C ARG A 429 -9.18 31.35 18.44
N GLY A 430 -9.50 30.10 18.06
CA GLY A 430 -10.41 29.79 16.97
C GLY A 430 -9.74 29.78 15.60
N ARG A 431 -8.40 29.70 15.54
CA ARG A 431 -7.66 29.52 14.28
C ARG A 431 -7.63 28.05 13.90
N ALA A 432 -7.85 27.75 12.62
CA ALA A 432 -7.82 26.39 12.08
C ALA A 432 -6.41 26.06 11.58
N TRP A 433 -5.76 25.04 12.17
CA TRP A 433 -4.45 24.55 11.78
C TRP A 433 -4.61 23.29 10.94
N VAL A 434 -4.18 23.35 9.68
CA VAL A 434 -4.33 22.28 8.69
C VAL A 434 -2.95 21.76 8.32
N ALA A 435 -2.69 20.49 8.62
CA ALA A 435 -1.52 19.77 8.13
C ALA A 435 -1.87 18.97 6.88
N TYR A 436 -0.99 18.94 5.89
CA TYR A 436 -1.21 18.23 4.62
C TYR A 436 0.08 17.70 4.03
N GLU A 437 -0.05 16.73 3.14
CA GLU A 437 1.04 16.14 2.37
C GLU A 437 1.22 16.88 1.05
N GLU A 438 2.46 17.19 0.69
CA GLU A 438 2.87 17.83 -0.56
C GLU A 438 3.81 16.88 -1.32
N ARG A 439 3.52 16.63 -2.62
CA ARG A 439 4.42 15.92 -3.55
C ARG A 439 4.60 16.72 -4.84
N ASP A 440 5.27 16.12 -5.83
CA ASP A 440 5.57 16.78 -7.10
C ASP A 440 4.30 17.14 -7.91
N ALA A 441 4.44 18.15 -8.77
CA ALA A 441 3.41 18.49 -9.76
C ALA A 441 3.27 17.41 -10.83
N ASN A 442 2.13 17.38 -11.52
CA ASN A 442 1.80 16.34 -12.51
C ASN A 442 1.88 14.92 -11.92
N TRP A 443 1.42 14.78 -10.67
CA TRP A 443 1.40 13.51 -9.95
C TRP A 443 0.61 12.42 -10.66
N GLY A 444 1.23 11.25 -10.80
CA GLY A 444 0.66 10.10 -11.49
C GLY A 444 0.55 10.24 -13.01
N LYS A 445 1.15 11.28 -13.62
CA LYS A 445 1.23 11.43 -15.08
C LYS A 445 2.50 10.77 -15.63
N ASP A 446 2.85 11.04 -16.89
CA ASP A 446 3.91 10.34 -17.64
C ASP A 446 5.22 10.27 -16.86
N ALA A 447 5.49 9.12 -16.25
CA ALA A 447 6.72 8.88 -15.53
C ALA A 447 7.31 7.53 -15.89
N GLU A 448 8.62 7.55 -16.10
CA GLU A 448 9.47 6.38 -16.40
C GLU A 448 10.58 6.26 -15.34
N ASN A 449 11.28 5.13 -15.32
CA ASN A 449 12.40 4.95 -14.39
C ASN A 449 13.62 5.79 -14.77
N LEU A 450 14.22 6.48 -13.79
CA LEU A 450 15.51 7.21 -13.86
C LEU A 450 15.66 8.25 -14.99
N VAL A 451 14.59 8.60 -15.69
CA VAL A 451 14.51 9.74 -16.62
C VAL A 451 13.40 10.63 -16.08
N ASP A 452 13.66 11.94 -16.03
CA ASP A 452 12.60 12.89 -15.70
C ASP A 452 11.61 12.87 -16.87
N GLY A 453 10.52 12.13 -16.68
CA GLY A 453 9.34 12.20 -17.53
C GLY A 453 8.72 13.59 -17.44
N LYS A 454 7.68 13.85 -18.24
CA LYS A 454 6.96 15.13 -18.15
C LYS A 454 6.11 15.22 -16.88
N GLY A 455 5.78 14.08 -16.26
CA GLY A 455 5.06 13.96 -14.98
C GLY A 455 5.89 13.35 -13.86
N SER A 456 5.23 12.94 -12.77
CA SER A 456 5.87 12.30 -11.62
C SER A 456 5.21 10.97 -11.24
N THR A 457 6.00 10.08 -10.63
CA THR A 457 5.51 8.79 -10.11
C THR A 457 4.61 9.00 -8.88
N LEU A 458 4.02 7.91 -8.36
CA LEU A 458 3.14 7.98 -7.20
C LEU A 458 3.88 8.33 -5.91
N TYR A 459 5.09 7.80 -5.68
CA TYR A 459 5.83 8.02 -4.43
C TYR A 459 7.36 8.12 -4.59
N ARG A 460 7.84 9.32 -4.95
CA ARG A 460 9.28 9.61 -5.14
C ARG A 460 9.80 10.79 -4.31
N SER A 461 8.91 11.73 -4.02
CA SER A 461 9.10 12.83 -3.09
C SER A 461 7.82 12.96 -2.26
N ALA A 462 7.99 13.34 -0.99
CA ALA A 462 6.88 13.67 -0.11
C ALA A 462 7.39 14.56 1.01
N ALA A 463 6.59 15.57 1.36
CA ALA A 463 6.84 16.44 2.49
C ALA A 463 5.52 16.75 3.21
N VAL A 464 5.62 17.02 4.51
CA VAL A 464 4.48 17.51 5.30
C VAL A 464 4.57 19.03 5.45
N ARG A 465 3.42 19.69 5.35
CA ARG A 465 3.23 21.12 5.47
C ARG A 465 2.15 21.42 6.49
N VAL A 466 2.18 22.62 7.06
CA VAL A 466 1.15 23.10 7.98
C VAL A 466 0.80 24.55 7.64
N ARG A 467 -0.49 24.84 7.50
CA ARG A 467 -1.03 26.18 7.32
C ARG A 467 -2.06 26.51 8.39
N CYS A 468 -2.19 27.79 8.70
CA CYS A 468 -3.14 28.30 9.67
C CYS A 468 -4.13 29.23 8.97
N VAL A 469 -5.42 28.95 9.13
CA VAL A 469 -6.51 29.82 8.68
C VAL A 469 -7.01 30.63 9.87
N ASP A 470 -6.78 31.94 9.82
CA ASP A 470 -7.17 32.92 10.84
C ASP A 470 -8.11 33.96 10.21
N GLY A 471 -9.42 33.80 10.47
CA GLY A 471 -10.43 34.56 9.75
C GLY A 471 -10.33 34.31 8.24
N ASP A 472 -10.06 35.35 7.46
CA ASP A 472 -9.96 35.30 5.99
C ASP A 472 -8.51 35.12 5.49
N ARG A 473 -7.55 35.02 6.42
CA ARG A 473 -6.13 34.90 6.08
C ARG A 473 -5.71 33.44 6.15
N VAL A 474 -5.00 32.98 5.12
CA VAL A 474 -4.20 31.75 5.16
C VAL A 474 -2.76 32.15 5.45
N LEU A 475 -2.15 31.49 6.42
CA LEU A 475 -0.80 31.79 6.93
C LEU A 475 0.04 30.51 6.92
N ASP A 476 1.33 30.62 6.59
CA ASP A 476 2.26 29.49 6.63
C ASP A 476 2.79 29.29 8.05
N ALA A 477 2.79 28.02 8.51
CA ALA A 477 3.63 27.64 9.63
C ALA A 477 5.09 27.47 9.15
N PRO A 478 6.09 27.59 10.04
CA PRO A 478 7.46 27.19 9.72
C PRO A 478 7.51 25.74 9.22
N ASP A 479 8.49 25.40 8.38
CA ASP A 479 8.68 24.03 7.90
C ASP A 479 8.84 23.05 9.10
N PRO A 480 7.96 22.03 9.24
CA PRO A 480 8.03 21.07 10.34
C PRO A 480 9.35 20.29 10.41
N LEU A 481 10.10 20.21 9.31
CA LEU A 481 11.35 19.46 9.22
C LEU A 481 12.60 20.36 9.21
N ALA A 482 12.46 21.68 9.39
CA ALA A 482 13.58 22.62 9.35
C ALA A 482 14.70 22.27 10.35
N ASN A 483 14.32 21.81 11.54
CA ASN A 483 15.23 21.41 12.61
C ASN A 483 15.52 19.90 12.64
N ALA A 484 15.05 19.14 11.65
CA ALA A 484 15.32 17.72 11.55
C ALA A 484 16.75 17.46 11.00
N PRO A 485 17.39 16.34 11.42
CA PRO A 485 18.56 15.78 10.73
C PRO A 485 18.32 15.63 9.23
N GLU A 486 19.38 15.77 8.42
CA GLU A 486 19.29 15.78 6.95
C GLU A 486 18.58 14.53 6.40
N GLU A 487 18.80 13.37 7.02
CA GLU A 487 18.22 12.10 6.62
C GLU A 487 16.71 12.01 6.87
N LEU A 488 16.18 12.79 7.81
CA LEU A 488 14.75 12.82 8.16
C LEU A 488 13.94 13.85 7.37
N ARG A 489 14.58 14.73 6.59
CA ARG A 489 13.90 15.80 5.85
C ARG A 489 13.04 15.33 4.68
N PRO A 490 13.46 14.35 3.86
CA PRO A 490 12.64 13.88 2.73
C PRO A 490 11.69 12.75 3.15
N MET A 491 10.72 12.44 2.28
CA MET A 491 9.85 11.25 2.35
C MET A 491 8.99 11.18 3.62
N ASN A 492 8.30 12.29 3.90
CA ASN A 492 7.39 12.43 5.04
C ASN A 492 5.95 12.60 4.56
N SER A 493 5.04 11.77 5.09
CA SER A 493 3.68 11.60 4.56
C SER A 493 2.67 11.35 5.68
N TYR A 494 1.38 11.28 5.34
CA TYR A 494 0.30 10.95 6.28
C TYR A 494 0.28 11.81 7.56
N PRO A 495 0.27 13.16 7.45
CA PRO A 495 0.33 14.04 8.61
C PRO A 495 -0.92 13.94 9.48
N ARG A 496 -0.73 13.91 10.81
CA ARG A 496 -1.79 14.02 11.82
C ARG A 496 -1.52 15.20 12.73
N ILE A 497 -2.39 16.20 12.71
CA ILE A 497 -2.28 17.38 13.59
C ILE A 497 -3.23 17.26 14.79
N SER A 498 -2.77 17.73 15.95
CA SER A 498 -3.59 17.88 17.15
C SER A 498 -3.08 19.03 18.01
N ILE A 499 -3.84 19.37 19.04
CA ILE A 499 -3.51 20.46 19.97
C ILE A 499 -3.57 19.91 21.38
N ASP A 500 -2.51 20.14 22.15
CA ASP A 500 -2.52 19.79 23.57
C ASP A 500 -3.29 20.81 24.42
N ARG A 501 -3.51 20.49 25.69
CA ARG A 501 -4.25 21.34 26.62
C ARG A 501 -3.66 22.74 26.82
N ASP A 502 -2.37 22.92 26.55
CA ASP A 502 -1.71 24.23 26.68
C ASP A 502 -1.90 25.07 25.40
N GLY A 503 -2.51 24.52 24.34
CA GLY A 503 -2.69 25.17 23.05
C GLY A 503 -1.53 24.94 22.08
N ARG A 504 -0.58 24.07 22.41
CA ARG A 504 0.58 23.76 21.55
C ARG A 504 0.14 22.87 20.39
N ILE A 505 0.59 23.20 19.20
CA ILE A 505 0.33 22.41 17.99
C ILE A 505 1.30 21.23 17.94
N TRP A 506 0.76 20.03 17.72
CA TRP A 506 1.50 18.79 17.55
C TRP A 506 1.26 18.22 16.16
N LEU A 507 2.31 17.68 15.55
CA LEU A 507 2.27 17.02 14.25
C LEU A 507 2.92 15.64 14.38
N ALA A 508 2.18 14.61 14.00
CA ALA A 508 2.73 13.28 13.73
C ALA A 508 2.78 13.03 12.21
N PHE A 509 3.76 12.25 11.75
CA PHE A 509 3.93 11.89 10.33
C PHE A 509 4.72 10.59 10.15
N ARG A 510 4.48 9.91 9.02
CA ARG A 510 5.20 8.71 8.60
C ARG A 510 6.48 9.08 7.85
N HIS A 511 7.62 8.53 8.28
CA HIS A 511 8.91 8.74 7.63
C HIS A 511 9.50 7.42 7.08
N ARG A 512 9.97 7.43 5.83
CA ARG A 512 10.57 6.26 5.16
C ARG A 512 12.01 6.00 5.63
N GLN A 513 12.30 4.80 6.14
CA GLN A 513 13.62 4.43 6.70
C GLN A 513 14.66 3.96 5.64
N GLU A 514 14.75 4.65 4.49
CA GLU A 514 15.50 4.19 3.29
C GLU A 514 16.98 3.88 3.52
N SER A 515 17.68 4.70 4.32
CA SER A 515 19.14 4.69 4.45
C SER A 515 19.70 3.40 5.05
N ILE A 516 18.88 2.67 5.81
CA ILE A 516 19.33 1.52 6.58
C ILE A 516 19.07 0.22 5.83
N TRP A 517 18.01 0.14 5.03
CA TRP A 517 17.54 -1.16 4.54
C TRP A 517 17.44 -1.28 3.01
N GLY A 518 17.30 -0.16 2.29
CA GLY A 518 17.05 -0.12 0.84
C GLY A 518 15.90 -1.04 0.38
N THR A 519 15.84 -1.39 -0.90
CA THR A 519 14.76 -2.19 -1.54
C THR A 519 14.64 -3.67 -1.17
N GLN A 520 15.41 -4.17 -0.21
CA GLN A 520 15.49 -5.60 0.11
C GLN A 520 15.46 -5.81 1.64
N ALA A 521 14.87 -4.82 2.32
CA ALA A 521 14.86 -4.63 3.76
C ALA A 521 14.09 -5.72 4.52
N VAL A 522 12.96 -6.08 3.92
CA VAL A 522 11.81 -6.73 4.52
C VAL A 522 11.35 -7.71 3.45
N MET A 523 11.45 -9.00 3.74
CA MET A 523 11.46 -10.06 2.71
C MET A 523 10.05 -10.52 2.33
N VAL A 524 9.01 -9.76 2.69
CA VAL A 524 7.64 -10.27 2.57
C VAL A 524 6.61 -9.20 2.22
N VAL A 525 6.51 -8.12 3.00
CA VAL A 525 5.52 -7.06 2.74
C VAL A 525 6.18 -5.70 2.77
N GLY A 526 6.32 -5.09 1.60
CA GLY A 526 6.55 -3.65 1.50
C GLY A 526 7.89 -3.10 1.97
N ALA A 527 7.98 -1.77 1.88
CA ALA A 527 9.06 -1.00 2.50
C ALA A 527 8.72 -0.64 3.96
N LEU A 528 9.63 0.09 4.64
CA LEU A 528 9.52 0.38 6.06
C LEU A 528 9.31 1.87 6.33
N TRP A 529 8.26 2.18 7.08
CA TRP A 529 7.98 3.50 7.63
C TRP A 529 7.90 3.47 9.15
N VAL A 530 8.23 4.60 9.77
CA VAL A 530 8.23 4.80 11.23
C VAL A 530 7.55 6.13 11.54
N GLU A 531 6.70 6.12 12.57
CA GLU A 531 5.99 7.32 13.03
C GLU A 531 6.94 8.25 13.76
N HIS A 532 6.86 9.55 13.46
CA HIS A 532 7.55 10.61 14.17
C HIS A 532 6.56 11.64 14.66
N ALA A 533 6.84 12.26 15.80
CA ALA A 533 6.06 13.38 16.34
C ALA A 533 6.94 14.59 16.60
N THR A 534 6.42 15.79 16.35
CA THR A 534 7.03 17.08 16.67
C THR A 534 5.97 18.06 17.21
N SER A 535 6.42 19.11 17.88
CA SER A 535 5.56 20.18 18.39
C SER A 535 6.06 21.55 17.94
N LEU A 536 5.14 22.49 17.73
CA LEU A 536 5.46 23.87 17.38
C LEU A 536 5.65 24.70 18.65
N ALA A 537 6.89 25.11 18.92
CA ALA A 537 7.27 25.93 20.07
C ALA A 537 7.55 27.38 19.61
N GLY A 538 6.53 28.24 19.70
CA GLY A 538 6.61 29.65 19.29
C GLY A 538 6.82 29.86 17.80
N LYS A 539 8.08 29.98 17.35
CA LYS A 539 8.45 30.28 15.95
C LYS A 539 9.11 29.13 15.20
N ALA A 540 9.33 27.98 15.85
CA ALA A 540 9.99 26.85 15.23
C ALA A 540 9.44 25.53 15.76
N TRP A 541 9.49 24.50 14.91
CA TRP A 541 9.18 23.13 15.31
C TRP A 541 10.35 22.52 16.07
N GLU A 542 10.05 21.73 17.09
CA GLU A 542 11.03 20.93 17.81
C GLU A 542 11.58 19.79 16.92
N PRO A 543 12.79 19.27 17.17
CA PRO A 543 13.30 18.13 16.41
C PRO A 543 12.34 16.92 16.49
N PRO A 544 11.91 16.32 15.35
CA PRO A 544 10.93 15.24 15.37
C PRO A 544 11.43 13.97 16.05
N GLN A 545 10.69 13.44 17.01
CA GLN A 545 11.06 12.24 17.76
C GLN A 545 10.35 10.99 17.22
N PRO A 546 11.05 9.86 17.01
CA PRO A 546 10.44 8.61 16.56
C PRO A 546 9.63 7.97 17.68
N LEU A 547 8.46 7.40 17.34
CA LEU A 547 7.68 6.60 18.28
C LEU A 547 8.21 5.16 18.30
N SER A 548 8.40 4.60 19.49
CA SER A 548 8.74 3.18 19.65
C SER A 548 7.64 2.29 19.11
N ARG A 549 7.96 1.16 18.46
CA ARG A 549 6.93 0.24 17.94
C ARG A 549 5.96 0.85 16.95
N SER A 550 6.45 1.69 16.06
CA SER A 550 5.66 2.28 14.98
C SER A 550 6.13 1.84 13.60
N ASP A 551 6.93 0.78 13.53
CA ASP A 551 7.34 0.17 12.26
C ASP A 551 6.14 -0.50 11.57
N GLY A 552 5.93 -0.20 10.28
CA GLY A 552 4.77 -0.67 9.52
C GLY A 552 4.71 -0.13 8.09
N LEU A 553 3.55 -0.28 7.46
CA LEU A 553 3.21 0.28 6.13
C LEU A 553 3.12 1.81 6.14
N LEU A 554 3.21 2.43 4.97
CA LEU A 554 3.00 3.86 4.73
C LEU A 554 1.61 4.30 5.20
N ASP A 555 0.52 3.65 4.78
CA ASP A 555 -0.83 3.95 5.29
C ASP A 555 -1.08 3.33 6.68
N ASN A 556 -0.45 3.92 7.68
CA ASN A 556 -0.71 3.68 9.09
C ASN A 556 -0.92 5.04 9.77
N ARG A 557 -2.11 5.27 10.34
CA ARG A 557 -2.55 6.60 10.77
C ARG A 557 -2.75 6.63 12.28
N PRO A 558 -1.90 7.33 13.06
CA PRO A 558 -2.11 7.41 14.50
C PRO A 558 -3.33 8.27 14.86
N ALA A 559 -4.00 7.92 15.95
CA ALA A 559 -4.97 8.79 16.61
C ALA A 559 -4.28 9.64 17.68
N LEU A 560 -4.35 10.96 17.55
CA LEU A 560 -3.82 11.91 18.51
C LEU A 560 -4.95 12.47 19.37
N VAL A 561 -4.82 12.37 20.69
CA VAL A 561 -5.86 12.82 21.62
C VAL A 561 -5.25 13.45 22.86
N ALA A 562 -5.82 14.55 23.33
CA ALA A 562 -5.42 15.24 24.55
C ALA A 562 -6.43 14.97 25.68
N PRO A 563 -6.14 14.07 26.64
CA PRO A 563 -6.93 13.93 27.85
C PRO A 563 -6.96 15.23 28.67
N SER A 564 -8.01 15.42 29.48
CA SER A 564 -8.14 16.62 30.34
C SER A 564 -7.07 16.71 31.43
N ASP A 565 -6.46 15.59 31.83
CA ASP A 565 -5.46 15.48 32.90
C ASP A 565 -4.22 14.66 32.49
N GLY A 566 -3.61 14.96 31.33
CA GLY A 566 -2.45 14.19 30.86
C GLY A 566 -1.57 14.88 29.82
N PRO A 567 -0.54 14.19 29.31
CA PRO A 567 0.15 14.57 28.07
C PRO A 567 -0.75 14.33 26.86
N LEU A 568 -0.36 14.83 25.69
CA LEU A 568 -0.97 14.37 24.44
C LEU A 568 -0.63 12.88 24.25
N LEU A 569 -1.61 12.07 23.87
CA LEU A 569 -1.43 10.65 23.60
C LEU A 569 -1.50 10.36 22.11
N ALA A 570 -0.63 9.48 21.64
CA ALA A 570 -0.67 8.92 20.28
C ALA A 570 -0.99 7.43 20.38
N PHE A 571 -2.10 7.00 19.79
CA PHE A 571 -2.48 5.59 19.63
C PHE A 571 -2.21 5.16 18.20
N TYR A 572 -1.46 4.07 18.00
CA TYR A 572 -0.99 3.62 16.68
C TYR A 572 -0.83 2.10 16.64
N SER A 573 -0.80 1.52 15.44
CA SER A 573 -0.53 0.10 15.21
C SER A 573 0.91 -0.13 14.77
N SER A 574 1.41 -1.36 14.93
CA SER A 574 2.66 -1.80 14.30
C SER A 574 2.68 -3.31 14.13
N ASP A 575 3.06 -3.76 12.94
CA ASP A 575 3.30 -5.17 12.64
C ASP A 575 4.64 -5.69 13.19
N GLY A 576 5.42 -4.82 13.82
CA GLY A 576 6.69 -5.16 14.43
C GLY A 576 7.74 -5.66 13.43
N ARG A 577 7.64 -5.37 12.12
CA ARG A 577 8.58 -5.86 11.08
C ARG A 577 10.06 -5.59 11.36
N LEU A 578 10.42 -4.55 12.13
CA LEU A 578 11.81 -4.34 12.56
C LEU A 578 12.32 -5.36 13.58
N ARG A 579 11.42 -6.05 14.27
CA ARG A 579 11.72 -6.99 15.37
C ARG A 579 11.30 -8.43 15.09
N ARG A 580 10.15 -8.58 14.43
CA ARG A 580 9.53 -9.87 14.16
C ARG A 580 10.06 -10.48 12.87
N GLU A 581 10.52 -9.69 11.89
CA GLU A 581 11.04 -10.27 10.66
C GLU A 581 12.38 -10.98 10.83
N VAL A 582 12.48 -12.10 10.11
CA VAL A 582 13.62 -12.99 10.17
C VAL A 582 14.83 -12.32 9.53
N GLU A 583 15.97 -12.36 10.24
CA GLU A 583 17.25 -12.02 9.65
C GLU A 583 17.46 -12.86 8.38
N LEU A 584 17.91 -12.23 7.29
CA LEU A 584 18.17 -12.89 6.01
C LEU A 584 19.41 -13.79 6.14
N THR A 585 19.25 -14.94 6.79
CA THR A 585 20.34 -15.92 6.93
C THR A 585 20.73 -16.42 5.54
N PRO A 586 21.97 -16.93 5.35
CA PRO A 586 22.37 -17.53 4.09
C PRO A 586 21.39 -18.57 3.55
N GLU A 587 20.79 -19.36 4.44
CA GLU A 587 19.85 -20.43 4.13
C GLU A 587 18.47 -19.89 3.75
N LEU A 588 17.94 -18.93 4.51
CA LEU A 588 16.65 -18.29 4.22
C LEU A 588 16.70 -17.46 2.95
N GLY A 589 17.79 -16.72 2.74
CA GLY A 589 18.03 -16.02 1.49
C GLY A 589 18.08 -16.98 0.32
N ARG A 590 18.78 -18.12 0.44
CA ARG A 590 18.77 -19.14 -0.61
C ARG A 590 17.34 -19.62 -0.87
N LYS A 591 16.60 -20.03 0.16
CA LYS A 591 15.22 -20.51 0.03
C LYS A 591 14.29 -19.49 -0.60
N PHE A 592 14.34 -18.24 -0.18
CA PHE A 592 13.51 -17.17 -0.74
C PHE A 592 13.74 -17.03 -2.25
N TRP A 593 15.00 -16.93 -2.68
CA TRP A 593 15.35 -16.78 -4.10
C TRP A 593 15.17 -18.07 -4.92
N THR A 594 15.22 -19.25 -4.31
CA THR A 594 14.99 -20.51 -5.04
C THR A 594 13.52 -20.90 -5.09
N HIS A 595 12.76 -20.63 -4.03
CA HIS A 595 11.34 -20.97 -3.93
C HIS A 595 10.42 -19.83 -4.40
N GLN A 596 10.98 -18.64 -4.62
CA GLN A 596 10.29 -17.47 -5.19
C GLN A 596 9.02 -17.10 -4.42
N GLY A 597 9.15 -16.98 -3.10
CA GLY A 597 8.05 -16.66 -2.21
C GLY A 597 8.49 -16.51 -0.76
N THR A 598 7.58 -16.01 0.06
CA THR A 598 7.76 -15.78 1.50
C THR A 598 8.18 -17.05 2.24
N PRO A 599 9.25 -17.01 3.06
CA PRO A 599 9.53 -18.11 3.97
C PRO A 599 8.43 -18.16 5.04
N SER A 600 7.66 -19.25 5.05
CA SER A 600 6.65 -19.52 6.08
C SER A 600 7.27 -20.08 7.36
N GLY A 601 6.60 -19.89 8.49
CA GLY A 601 6.92 -20.55 9.75
C GLY A 601 6.27 -19.87 10.97
N PRO A 602 6.41 -20.45 12.18
CA PRO A 602 5.86 -19.87 13.41
C PRO A 602 6.43 -18.48 13.73
N ASP A 603 7.61 -18.15 13.18
CA ASP A 603 8.26 -16.84 13.32
C ASP A 603 7.87 -15.83 12.20
N SER A 604 7.02 -16.21 11.21
CA SER A 604 6.66 -15.36 10.05
C SER A 604 5.33 -14.62 10.17
N ALA A 605 4.48 -15.00 11.12
CA ALA A 605 3.20 -14.36 11.34
C ALA A 605 3.41 -13.01 12.05
N PHE A 606 3.06 -11.92 11.37
CA PHE A 606 2.99 -10.59 11.97
C PHE A 606 1.52 -10.28 12.20
N ASN A 607 1.24 -9.72 13.36
CA ASN A 607 -0.01 -9.07 13.64
C ASN A 607 0.25 -7.60 13.94
N GLU A 608 -0.63 -6.72 13.46
CA GLU A 608 -0.67 -5.35 13.88
C GLU A 608 -1.02 -5.30 15.37
N ASP A 609 -0.09 -4.82 16.20
CA ASP A 609 -0.30 -4.63 17.63
C ASP A 609 -0.70 -3.19 17.93
N LEU A 610 -1.66 -2.98 18.84
CA LEU A 610 -2.02 -1.64 19.28
C LEU A 610 -1.05 -1.10 20.34
N GLN A 611 -0.55 0.12 20.12
CA GLN A 611 0.41 0.82 20.97
C GLN A 611 -0.14 2.17 21.44
N VAL A 612 0.47 2.71 22.50
CA VAL A 612 0.28 4.11 22.91
C VAL A 612 1.61 4.75 23.30
N ALA A 613 1.79 6.02 22.93
CA ALA A 613 2.89 6.85 23.40
C ALA A 613 2.40 8.14 24.06
N ALA A 614 3.11 8.58 25.10
CA ALA A 614 2.94 9.89 25.73
C ALA A 614 3.85 10.91 25.04
N LEU A 615 3.26 11.94 24.45
CA LEU A 615 3.95 13.04 23.80
C LEU A 615 4.07 14.22 24.77
N SER A 616 5.32 14.57 25.09
CA SER A 616 5.66 15.67 25.99
C SER A 616 6.61 16.63 25.27
N PRO A 617 6.43 17.96 25.39
CA PRO A 617 7.30 18.91 24.71
C PRO A 617 8.73 18.81 25.24
N LEU A 618 9.71 18.96 24.36
CA LEU A 618 11.12 18.98 24.76
C LEU A 618 11.43 20.25 25.57
N THR A 619 10.88 21.39 25.13
CA THR A 619 11.09 22.69 25.77
C THR A 619 9.96 23.02 26.75
N LYS A 620 10.21 22.81 28.05
CA LYS A 620 9.28 23.21 29.12
C LYS A 620 9.16 24.74 29.20
N GLY A 621 7.92 25.25 29.18
CA GLY A 621 7.64 26.69 29.32
C GLY A 621 7.83 27.55 28.06
N GLY A 622 8.06 26.93 26.88
CA GLY A 622 8.05 27.65 25.60
C GLY A 622 6.70 28.29 25.29
N SER A 623 6.69 29.34 24.46
CA SER A 623 5.45 29.98 24.00
C SER A 623 4.56 28.97 23.28
N VAL A 624 3.33 28.83 23.77
CA VAL A 624 2.27 28.01 23.17
C VAL A 624 1.45 28.78 22.14
N ASP A 625 1.69 30.08 21.97
CA ASP A 625 1.09 30.84 20.88
C ASP A 625 2.01 30.81 19.65
N PRO A 626 1.69 29.99 18.64
CA PRO A 626 2.47 29.94 17.40
C PRO A 626 2.31 31.23 16.59
N THR A 627 3.40 31.64 15.95
CA THR A 627 3.45 32.82 15.08
C THR A 627 3.58 32.39 13.60
N PRO A 628 2.47 32.05 12.92
CA PRO A 628 2.50 31.78 11.49
C PRO A 628 2.75 33.09 10.72
N THR A 629 3.30 32.99 9.52
CA THR A 629 3.67 34.13 8.67
C THR A 629 2.75 34.24 7.47
N ASP A 630 2.73 35.39 6.80
CA ASP A 630 2.01 35.52 5.54
C ASP A 630 2.54 34.49 4.53
N VAL A 631 1.61 33.91 3.76
CA VAL A 631 1.95 32.93 2.74
C VAL A 631 2.88 33.59 1.72
N VAL A 632 4.01 32.93 1.47
CA VAL A 632 4.87 33.31 0.36
C VAL A 632 4.26 32.69 -0.88
N ALA A 633 3.66 33.51 -1.75
CA ALA A 633 3.05 33.03 -2.98
C ALA A 633 4.06 32.21 -3.79
N SER A 634 3.80 30.91 -3.98
CA SER A 634 4.56 30.09 -4.92
C SER A 634 4.06 30.39 -6.34
N GLN A 635 4.97 30.68 -7.25
CA GLN A 635 4.69 30.86 -8.68
C GLN A 635 4.84 29.53 -9.44
N ASP A 636 4.38 28.42 -8.84
CA ASP A 636 4.56 27.10 -9.46
C ASP A 636 3.49 26.87 -10.53
N GLU A 637 3.63 27.56 -11.66
CA GLU A 637 2.81 27.41 -12.87
C GLU A 637 3.30 26.22 -13.71
N THR A 638 3.41 25.03 -13.10
CA THR A 638 3.78 23.83 -13.84
C THR A 638 2.60 23.43 -14.74
N PRO A 639 2.74 23.44 -16.09
CA PRO A 639 1.64 23.09 -16.98
C PRO A 639 1.29 21.60 -16.90
N ALA A 640 0.02 21.28 -17.17
CA ALA A 640 -0.42 19.89 -17.31
C ALA A 640 0.34 19.19 -18.45
N VAL A 641 0.77 17.93 -18.21
CA VAL A 641 1.44 17.10 -19.23
C VAL A 641 0.55 16.87 -20.45
N HIS A 642 -0.74 16.61 -20.19
CA HIS A 642 -1.75 16.28 -21.20
C HIS A 642 -2.96 17.22 -21.08
N PRO A 643 -2.88 18.45 -21.64
CA PRO A 643 -3.96 19.43 -21.52
C PRO A 643 -5.28 18.96 -22.17
N ASP A 644 -5.22 18.06 -23.16
CA ASP A 644 -6.38 17.54 -23.89
C ASP A 644 -6.87 16.17 -23.38
N GLU A 645 -6.37 15.69 -22.24
CA GLU A 645 -6.63 14.32 -21.76
C GLU A 645 -8.11 14.04 -21.55
N THR A 646 -8.85 14.96 -20.94
CA THR A 646 -10.30 14.81 -20.74
C THR A 646 -11.02 14.52 -22.06
N ALA A 647 -10.70 15.26 -23.13
CA ALA A 647 -11.29 15.04 -24.44
C ALA A 647 -10.83 13.70 -25.05
N ASN A 648 -9.58 13.30 -24.85
CA ASN A 648 -9.06 12.01 -25.30
C ASN A 648 -9.74 10.82 -24.60
N VAL A 649 -9.94 10.90 -23.29
CA VAL A 649 -10.63 9.88 -22.50
C VAL A 649 -12.12 9.82 -22.87
N SER A 650 -12.80 10.97 -22.99
CA SER A 650 -14.19 11.01 -23.46
C SER A 650 -14.35 10.37 -24.84
N ARG A 651 -13.45 10.66 -25.78
CA ARG A 651 -13.45 10.01 -27.10
C ARG A 651 -13.37 8.49 -27.00
N MET A 652 -12.52 7.95 -26.12
CA MET A 652 -12.42 6.50 -25.92
C MET A 652 -13.71 5.93 -25.31
N ARG A 653 -14.26 6.59 -24.28
CA ARG A 653 -15.49 6.20 -23.58
C ARG A 653 -16.74 6.29 -24.45
N ASP A 654 -16.78 7.18 -25.43
CA ASP A 654 -17.90 7.37 -26.35
C ASP A 654 -17.85 6.41 -27.55
N HIS A 655 -16.67 5.90 -27.91
CA HIS A 655 -16.54 5.00 -29.07
C HIS A 655 -17.26 3.67 -28.83
N ARG A 656 -17.99 3.22 -29.83
CA ARG A 656 -18.69 1.93 -29.83
C ARG A 656 -18.31 1.12 -31.04
N ILE A 657 -18.03 -0.16 -30.82
CA ILE A 657 -17.75 -1.13 -31.88
C ILE A 657 -19.00 -1.98 -32.08
N GLN A 658 -19.50 -2.01 -33.31
CA GLN A 658 -20.65 -2.85 -33.71
C GLN A 658 -20.13 -4.02 -34.55
N ALA A 659 -20.32 -5.24 -34.04
CA ALA A 659 -19.81 -6.47 -34.66
C ALA A 659 -20.59 -7.69 -34.14
N GLY A 660 -20.93 -8.65 -35.01
CA GLY A 660 -21.60 -9.89 -34.63
C GLY A 660 -22.93 -9.73 -33.88
N GLY A 661 -23.69 -8.66 -34.17
CA GLY A 661 -24.94 -8.34 -33.47
C GLY A 661 -24.77 -7.78 -32.06
N LYS A 662 -23.53 -7.49 -31.64
CA LYS A 662 -23.18 -6.95 -30.32
C LYS A 662 -22.65 -5.52 -30.42
N THR A 663 -22.79 -4.80 -29.31
CA THR A 663 -22.20 -3.48 -29.10
C THR A 663 -21.12 -3.58 -28.04
N TYR A 664 -19.89 -3.25 -28.40
CA TYR A 664 -18.77 -3.19 -27.47
C TYR A 664 -18.36 -1.75 -27.18
N ARG A 665 -17.76 -1.54 -26.02
CA ARG A 665 -17.13 -0.29 -25.59
C ARG A 665 -15.65 -0.54 -25.25
N LEU A 666 -14.87 0.53 -25.28
CA LEU A 666 -13.48 0.50 -24.84
C LEU A 666 -13.44 0.78 -23.34
N ILE A 667 -12.87 -0.14 -22.57
CA ILE A 667 -12.73 -0.06 -21.12
C ILE A 667 -11.24 0.07 -20.81
N ARG A 668 -10.81 1.30 -20.54
CA ARG A 668 -9.40 1.65 -20.35
C ARG A 668 -8.95 1.40 -18.92
N GLY A 669 -7.82 0.74 -18.73
CA GLY A 669 -7.29 0.47 -17.39
C GLY A 669 -5.86 -0.02 -17.37
N ASP A 670 -5.51 -0.69 -16.28
CA ASP A 670 -4.17 -1.23 -16.01
C ASP A 670 -4.29 -2.63 -15.41
N PHE A 671 -3.56 -3.60 -15.98
CA PHE A 671 -3.61 -5.00 -15.55
C PHE A 671 -2.54 -5.30 -14.49
N HIS A 672 -1.53 -4.44 -14.38
CA HIS A 672 -0.33 -4.72 -13.60
C HIS A 672 0.07 -3.45 -12.85
N ARG A 673 -0.16 -3.46 -11.53
CA ARG A 673 0.12 -2.33 -10.65
C ARG A 673 0.53 -2.80 -9.26
N HIS A 674 1.76 -2.50 -8.89
CA HIS A 674 2.26 -2.63 -7.51
C HIS A 674 1.87 -1.44 -6.63
N THR A 675 1.96 -1.68 -5.32
CA THR A 675 1.85 -0.70 -4.25
C THR A 675 2.89 -1.01 -3.17
N GLU A 676 2.82 -0.29 -2.06
CA GLU A 676 3.63 -0.53 -0.88
C GLU A 676 3.51 -1.94 -0.27
N LEU A 677 2.53 -2.76 -0.67
CA LEU A 677 2.45 -4.14 -0.19
C LEU A 677 3.49 -5.03 -0.89
N SER A 678 3.85 -4.74 -2.14
CA SER A 678 4.90 -5.45 -2.85
C SER A 678 6.26 -5.21 -2.18
N MET A 679 7.07 -6.27 -2.06
CA MET A 679 8.42 -6.21 -1.50
C MET A 679 9.34 -5.19 -2.17
N ASP A 680 9.12 -4.87 -3.44
CA ASP A 680 9.85 -3.86 -4.21
C ASP A 680 9.06 -2.57 -4.45
N GLY A 681 7.79 -2.51 -4.00
CA GLY A 681 6.86 -1.42 -4.28
C GLY A 681 6.95 -0.21 -3.34
N GLY A 682 8.04 -0.08 -2.59
CA GLY A 682 8.23 1.03 -1.65
C GLY A 682 8.26 2.43 -2.27
N SER A 683 8.25 2.54 -3.61
CA SER A 683 8.17 3.83 -4.35
C SER A 683 6.91 3.92 -5.23
N ASP A 684 5.99 2.96 -5.10
CA ASP A 684 4.73 2.88 -5.86
C ASP A 684 3.54 3.47 -5.09
N GLY A 685 3.77 3.93 -3.85
CA GLY A 685 2.75 4.56 -3.02
C GLY A 685 1.86 3.54 -2.31
N SER A 686 0.93 4.05 -1.51
CA SER A 686 -0.03 3.26 -0.74
C SER A 686 -1.14 2.64 -1.61
N LEU A 687 -1.92 1.71 -1.06
CA LEU A 687 -3.18 1.27 -1.71
C LEU A 687 -4.09 2.47 -2.05
N GLU A 688 -4.18 3.46 -1.16
CA GLU A 688 -4.97 4.68 -1.43
C GLU A 688 -4.38 5.49 -2.61
N ASP A 689 -3.05 5.60 -2.71
CA ASP A 689 -2.40 6.27 -3.85
C ASP A 689 -2.73 5.57 -5.18
N MET A 690 -2.78 4.23 -5.19
CA MET A 690 -3.18 3.46 -6.38
C MET A 690 -4.60 3.79 -6.82
N TRP A 691 -5.56 3.83 -5.88
CA TRP A 691 -6.96 4.13 -6.21
C TRP A 691 -7.16 5.58 -6.65
N ARG A 692 -6.50 6.54 -5.99
CA ARG A 692 -6.44 7.95 -6.41
C ARG A 692 -5.86 8.08 -7.82
N TYR A 693 -4.77 7.37 -8.10
CA TYR A 693 -4.19 7.32 -9.44
C TYR A 693 -5.19 6.78 -10.46
N ALA A 694 -5.85 5.66 -10.19
CA ALA A 694 -6.80 5.06 -11.11
C ALA A 694 -8.01 5.96 -11.38
N LEU A 695 -8.63 6.50 -10.34
CA LEU A 695 -9.89 7.24 -10.42
C LEU A 695 -9.69 8.67 -10.95
N ASP A 696 -8.63 9.35 -10.52
CA ASP A 696 -8.41 10.76 -10.78
C ASP A 696 -7.29 10.97 -11.81
N ALA A 697 -6.04 10.68 -11.43
CA ALA A 697 -4.87 11.06 -12.22
C ALA A 697 -4.78 10.34 -13.57
N ALA A 698 -5.14 9.07 -13.66
CA ALA A 698 -5.21 8.34 -14.91
C ALA A 698 -6.64 8.33 -15.48
N SER A 699 -7.69 8.58 -14.69
CA SER A 699 -9.08 8.49 -15.16
C SER A 699 -9.40 7.14 -15.83
N PHE A 700 -8.96 6.04 -15.24
CA PHE A 700 -9.27 4.67 -15.68
C PHE A 700 -10.73 4.30 -15.48
N ASP A 701 -11.17 3.31 -16.24
CA ASP A 701 -12.47 2.65 -16.11
C ASP A 701 -12.36 1.37 -15.27
N TRP A 702 -11.16 0.79 -15.17
CA TRP A 702 -10.88 -0.38 -14.35
C TRP A 702 -9.40 -0.46 -13.93
N MET A 703 -9.12 -1.15 -12.82
CA MET A 703 -7.76 -1.53 -12.40
C MET A 703 -7.84 -2.70 -11.42
N GLY A 704 -6.77 -3.50 -11.33
CA GLY A 704 -6.57 -4.44 -10.22
C GLY A 704 -5.25 -4.17 -9.49
N ASN A 705 -5.20 -4.53 -8.21
CA ASN A 705 -3.95 -4.56 -7.44
C ASN A 705 -3.15 -5.82 -7.79
N ALA A 706 -1.93 -5.67 -8.30
CA ALA A 706 -1.10 -6.78 -8.74
C ALA A 706 0.15 -6.92 -7.88
N ASP A 707 0.08 -6.61 -6.58
CA ASP A 707 1.22 -6.79 -5.69
C ASP A 707 1.69 -8.25 -5.67
N HIS A 708 3.00 -8.46 -5.50
CA HIS A 708 3.61 -9.78 -5.36
C HIS A 708 2.87 -10.61 -4.31
N ASP A 709 2.10 -11.60 -4.75
CA ASP A 709 1.25 -12.46 -3.94
C ASP A 709 0.34 -11.73 -2.94
N ASN A 710 -0.07 -10.49 -3.23
CA ASN A 710 -0.79 -9.61 -2.31
C ASN A 710 -0.06 -9.39 -0.97
N GLY A 711 1.24 -9.11 -1.03
CA GLY A 711 2.10 -8.99 0.16
C GLY A 711 2.64 -10.34 0.60
N GLY A 712 3.23 -11.09 -0.34
CA GLY A 712 3.93 -12.34 -0.05
C GLY A 712 3.01 -13.48 0.40
N GLY A 713 1.73 -13.46 0.03
CA GLY A 713 0.75 -14.48 0.40
C GLY A 713 0.25 -14.37 1.84
N LYS A 714 0.49 -13.24 2.52
CA LYS A 714 -0.08 -13.01 3.86
C LYS A 714 -1.59 -12.81 3.80
N GLU A 715 -2.27 -13.25 4.84
CA GLU A 715 -3.73 -13.19 4.91
C GLU A 715 -4.24 -11.77 5.07
N TYR A 716 -3.69 -11.01 6.01
CA TYR A 716 -4.20 -9.66 6.30
C TYR A 716 -4.03 -8.68 5.13
N THR A 717 -2.87 -8.67 4.46
CA THR A 717 -2.62 -7.79 3.31
C THR A 717 -3.48 -8.15 2.10
N TRP A 718 -3.72 -9.45 1.87
CA TRP A 718 -4.70 -9.90 0.90
C TRP A 718 -6.11 -9.43 1.25
N TRP A 719 -6.51 -9.54 2.52
CA TRP A 719 -7.81 -9.05 2.96
C TRP A 719 -7.97 -7.54 2.75
N LEU A 720 -6.95 -6.74 3.06
CA LEU A 720 -6.93 -5.31 2.80
C LEU A 720 -7.02 -4.97 1.31
N ALA A 721 -6.26 -5.66 0.45
CA ALA A 721 -6.33 -5.47 -1.01
C ALA A 721 -7.73 -5.80 -1.55
N GLN A 722 -8.33 -6.92 -1.12
CA GLN A 722 -9.69 -7.31 -1.52
C GLN A 722 -10.76 -6.32 -1.03
N LYS A 723 -10.65 -5.88 0.23
CA LYS A 723 -11.58 -4.93 0.84
C LYS A 723 -11.56 -3.59 0.12
N THR A 724 -10.37 -3.04 -0.13
CA THR A 724 -10.24 -1.76 -0.85
C THR A 724 -10.66 -1.88 -2.32
N THR A 725 -10.46 -3.02 -2.97
CA THR A 725 -11.00 -3.28 -4.32
C THR A 725 -12.52 -3.14 -4.36
N ASP A 726 -13.23 -3.63 -3.34
CA ASP A 726 -14.69 -3.44 -3.25
C ASP A 726 -15.09 -2.02 -2.85
N LEU A 727 -14.37 -1.38 -1.92
CA LEU A 727 -14.66 0.00 -1.48
C LEU A 727 -14.69 1.00 -2.65
N TYR A 728 -13.75 0.86 -3.59
CA TYR A 728 -13.60 1.78 -4.72
C TYR A 728 -14.28 1.31 -6.01
N THR A 729 -14.93 0.14 -6.01
CA THR A 729 -15.77 -0.29 -7.13
C THR A 729 -17.11 0.44 -7.08
N GLY A 730 -17.53 1.01 -8.20
CA GLY A 730 -18.77 1.78 -8.27
C GLY A 730 -19.28 1.97 -9.70
N GLU A 731 -20.18 2.93 -9.90
CA GLU A 731 -20.87 3.14 -11.18
C GLU A 731 -19.93 3.44 -12.37
N LYS A 732 -18.84 4.19 -12.12
CA LYS A 732 -17.91 4.67 -13.17
C LYS A 732 -16.61 3.90 -13.24
N PHE A 733 -16.34 3.00 -12.29
CA PHE A 733 -15.06 2.34 -12.14
C PHE A 733 -15.20 0.93 -11.57
N THR A 734 -14.48 -0.02 -12.15
CA THR A 734 -14.50 -1.42 -11.73
C THR A 734 -13.14 -1.88 -11.22
N GLY A 735 -13.05 -2.13 -9.91
CA GLY A 735 -11.90 -2.80 -9.32
C GLY A 735 -11.91 -4.29 -9.66
N MET A 736 -10.77 -4.85 -10.08
CA MET A 736 -10.60 -6.28 -10.36
C MET A 736 -9.74 -6.95 -9.28
N PHE A 737 -10.05 -8.21 -8.93
CA PHE A 737 -9.23 -8.97 -8.00
C PHE A 737 -8.05 -9.59 -8.74
N THR A 738 -6.87 -9.01 -8.56
CA THR A 738 -5.64 -9.49 -9.18
C THR A 738 -4.56 -9.77 -8.14
N TYR A 739 -3.49 -10.42 -8.57
CA TYR A 739 -2.21 -10.48 -7.85
C TYR A 739 -1.10 -10.89 -8.83
N GLU A 740 0.15 -10.60 -8.51
CA GLU A 740 1.27 -11.12 -9.28
C GLU A 740 1.84 -12.39 -8.65
N ARG A 741 1.87 -13.49 -9.42
CA ARG A 741 2.69 -14.66 -9.13
C ARG A 741 4.07 -14.48 -9.75
N SER A 742 5.10 -14.37 -8.92
CA SER A 742 6.46 -14.07 -9.37
C SER A 742 7.33 -15.32 -9.34
N ASN A 743 7.54 -15.95 -10.50
CA ASN A 743 8.44 -17.08 -10.68
C ASN A 743 9.57 -16.72 -11.63
N ALA A 744 10.83 -16.97 -11.25
CA ALA A 744 11.97 -16.72 -12.14
C ALA A 744 11.89 -17.50 -13.46
N TYR A 745 12.60 -17.01 -14.47
CA TYR A 745 12.80 -17.70 -15.74
C TYR A 745 13.35 -19.12 -15.53
N PRO A 746 12.83 -20.16 -16.22
CA PRO A 746 11.94 -20.07 -17.39
C PRO A 746 10.43 -20.12 -17.09
N HIS A 747 10.02 -20.25 -15.83
CA HIS A 747 8.60 -20.38 -15.51
C HIS A 747 7.86 -19.06 -15.76
N GLY A 748 8.41 -17.94 -15.29
CA GLY A 748 7.95 -16.58 -15.59
C GLY A 748 6.86 -16.05 -14.65
N HIS A 749 6.88 -14.75 -14.43
CA HIS A 749 5.90 -14.01 -13.66
C HIS A 749 4.56 -13.97 -14.42
N ARG A 750 3.46 -14.08 -13.67
CA ARG A 750 2.09 -14.05 -14.18
C ARG A 750 1.20 -13.19 -13.30
N ASN A 751 0.52 -12.24 -13.91
CA ASN A 751 -0.56 -11.52 -13.26
C ASN A 751 -1.83 -12.37 -13.35
N VAL A 752 -2.40 -12.73 -12.20
CA VAL A 752 -3.60 -13.55 -12.08
C VAL A 752 -4.80 -12.65 -11.84
N MET A 753 -5.96 -13.01 -12.40
CA MET A 753 -7.21 -12.25 -12.28
C MET A 753 -8.39 -13.17 -11.96
N PHE A 754 -9.25 -12.70 -11.06
CA PHE A 754 -10.55 -13.28 -10.75
C PHE A 754 -11.67 -12.25 -10.80
N VAL A 755 -12.87 -12.72 -11.13
CA VAL A 755 -14.12 -11.96 -10.91
C VAL A 755 -14.53 -12.04 -9.44
N GLN A 756 -14.30 -13.18 -8.80
CA GLN A 756 -14.78 -13.48 -7.46
C GLN A 756 -13.82 -12.98 -6.37
N ARG A 757 -14.37 -12.30 -5.36
CA ARG A 757 -13.67 -11.96 -4.11
C ARG A 757 -13.37 -13.20 -3.28
N GLY A 758 -12.26 -13.18 -2.55
CA GLY A 758 -12.02 -14.15 -1.48
C GLY A 758 -11.25 -15.40 -1.93
N ILE A 759 -10.58 -15.35 -3.08
CA ILE A 759 -9.60 -16.35 -3.50
C ILE A 759 -8.19 -15.89 -3.10
N ARG A 760 -7.49 -16.69 -2.30
CA ARG A 760 -6.11 -16.51 -1.83
C ARG A 760 -5.14 -16.79 -2.96
N THR A 761 -3.96 -16.17 -2.89
CA THR A 761 -2.87 -16.40 -3.83
C THR A 761 -2.36 -17.83 -3.73
N LEU A 762 -1.90 -18.39 -4.85
CA LEU A 762 -1.42 -19.77 -4.92
C LEU A 762 0.04 -19.87 -4.45
N PRO A 763 0.39 -20.74 -3.49
CA PRO A 763 1.79 -21.02 -3.17
C PRO A 763 2.56 -21.71 -4.32
N ARG A 764 3.90 -21.66 -4.28
CA ARG A 764 4.74 -22.38 -5.27
C ARG A 764 4.83 -23.86 -4.94
N LEU A 765 4.90 -24.70 -5.97
CA LEU A 765 5.32 -26.09 -5.89
C LEU A 765 6.85 -26.15 -6.03
N VAL A 766 7.52 -26.69 -5.01
CA VAL A 766 8.98 -26.60 -4.87
C VAL A 766 9.63 -27.90 -4.38
N ASP A 767 10.87 -28.13 -4.82
CA ASP A 767 11.75 -29.20 -4.32
C ASP A 767 13.00 -28.65 -3.59
N GLU A 768 14.09 -29.41 -3.51
CA GLU A 768 15.34 -28.96 -2.88
C GLU A 768 16.11 -27.92 -3.72
N THR A 769 15.78 -27.80 -5.00
CA THR A 769 16.44 -26.94 -5.98
C THR A 769 15.66 -25.66 -6.26
N GLY A 770 14.34 -25.67 -6.11
CA GLY A 770 13.50 -24.48 -6.26
C GLY A 770 12.10 -24.82 -6.77
N VAL A 771 11.48 -23.85 -7.45
CA VAL A 771 10.24 -24.05 -8.22
C VAL A 771 10.46 -25.12 -9.29
N VAL A 772 9.52 -26.07 -9.40
CA VAL A 772 9.59 -27.19 -10.37
C VAL A 772 8.75 -26.91 -11.62
N ASP A 773 9.01 -27.62 -12.72
CA ASP A 773 8.28 -27.47 -13.99
C ASP A 773 6.77 -27.69 -13.84
N GLU A 774 6.33 -28.59 -12.94
CA GLU A 774 4.92 -28.85 -12.67
C GLU A 774 4.18 -27.70 -11.96
N ASP A 775 4.87 -26.64 -11.52
CA ASP A 775 4.25 -25.47 -10.87
C ASP A 775 3.32 -24.70 -11.82
N THR A 776 3.74 -24.48 -13.08
CA THR A 776 2.92 -23.77 -14.07
C THR A 776 1.66 -24.56 -14.43
N PRO A 777 1.73 -25.87 -14.74
CA PRO A 777 0.53 -26.70 -14.86
C PRO A 777 -0.37 -26.70 -13.61
N MET A 778 0.20 -26.66 -12.40
CA MET A 778 -0.58 -26.55 -11.15
C MET A 778 -1.35 -25.24 -11.08
N LEU A 779 -0.74 -24.12 -11.50
CA LEU A 779 -1.42 -22.83 -11.60
C LEU A 779 -2.67 -22.93 -12.49
N TYR A 780 -2.59 -23.61 -13.64
CA TYR A 780 -3.77 -23.75 -14.52
C TYR A 780 -4.88 -24.60 -13.92
N ASP A 781 -4.57 -25.66 -13.18
CA ASP A 781 -5.63 -26.41 -12.47
C ASP A 781 -6.32 -25.52 -11.43
N TYR A 782 -5.56 -24.68 -10.73
CA TYR A 782 -6.08 -23.71 -9.79
C TYR A 782 -6.98 -22.67 -10.47
N LEU A 783 -6.54 -22.11 -11.61
CA LEU A 783 -7.35 -21.18 -12.40
C LEU A 783 -8.60 -21.84 -12.96
N LYS A 784 -8.52 -23.12 -13.34
CA LYS A 784 -9.68 -23.91 -13.77
C LYS A 784 -10.70 -24.09 -12.64
N GLU A 785 -10.25 -24.43 -11.44
CA GLU A 785 -11.13 -24.66 -10.28
C GLU A 785 -11.86 -23.37 -9.87
N HIS A 786 -11.19 -22.22 -9.95
CA HIS A 786 -11.73 -20.93 -9.51
C HIS A 786 -12.22 -20.02 -10.64
N ASN A 787 -12.25 -20.52 -11.88
CA ASN A 787 -12.59 -19.73 -13.08
C ASN A 787 -11.78 -18.42 -13.17
N GLY A 788 -10.47 -18.51 -12.97
CA GLY A 788 -9.52 -17.42 -13.14
C GLY A 788 -8.83 -17.44 -14.50
N LEU A 789 -8.05 -16.39 -14.75
CA LEU A 789 -7.11 -16.31 -15.87
C LEU A 789 -5.79 -15.67 -15.41
N CYS A 790 -4.76 -15.73 -16.25
CA CYS A 790 -3.52 -15.01 -16.02
C CYS A 790 -2.92 -14.44 -17.31
N ALA A 791 -1.94 -13.57 -17.13
CA ALA A 791 -1.15 -12.98 -18.20
C ALA A 791 0.34 -13.06 -17.85
N SER A 792 1.15 -13.67 -18.72
CA SER A 792 2.61 -13.52 -18.62
C SER A 792 3.01 -12.07 -18.83
N HIS A 793 3.99 -11.59 -18.06
CA HIS A 793 4.55 -10.26 -18.25
C HIS A 793 6.07 -10.25 -18.24
N THR A 794 6.65 -9.18 -18.78
CA THR A 794 8.10 -9.00 -18.94
C THR A 794 8.80 -10.23 -19.55
N SER A 795 8.11 -10.86 -20.50
CA SER A 795 8.38 -12.22 -20.95
C SER A 795 9.80 -12.40 -21.50
N GLY A 796 10.40 -11.35 -22.06
CA GLY A 796 11.78 -11.35 -22.56
C GLY A 796 12.88 -11.15 -21.51
N THR A 797 12.57 -11.23 -20.21
CA THR A 797 13.50 -10.90 -19.10
C THR A 797 13.79 -12.09 -18.17
N ALA A 798 14.59 -11.91 -17.12
CA ALA A 798 14.84 -12.95 -16.11
C ALA A 798 13.60 -13.30 -15.27
N MET A 799 12.56 -12.48 -15.34
CA MET A 799 11.23 -12.70 -14.77
C MET A 799 10.26 -13.30 -15.79
N GLY A 800 10.72 -13.53 -17.03
CA GLY A 800 9.89 -13.99 -18.12
C GLY A 800 9.86 -15.51 -18.30
N THR A 801 9.27 -15.95 -19.41
CA THR A 801 9.09 -17.38 -19.74
C THR A 801 9.72 -17.72 -21.08
N ASP A 802 9.97 -19.00 -21.34
CA ASP A 802 10.30 -19.51 -22.68
C ASP A 802 9.14 -20.22 -23.39
N TRP A 803 7.93 -20.01 -22.88
CA TRP A 803 6.65 -20.41 -23.47
C TRP A 803 6.35 -21.92 -23.45
N ARG A 804 7.25 -22.77 -22.94
CA ARG A 804 7.09 -24.24 -23.02
C ARG A 804 5.81 -24.80 -22.36
N ASP A 805 5.31 -24.12 -21.33
CA ASP A 805 4.20 -24.58 -20.48
C ASP A 805 2.97 -23.67 -20.60
N VAL A 806 2.77 -22.97 -21.73
CA VAL A 806 1.59 -22.10 -21.87
C VAL A 806 0.34 -22.90 -22.21
N ASN A 807 -0.74 -22.64 -21.45
CA ASN A 807 -2.09 -23.06 -21.81
C ASN A 807 -2.96 -21.83 -22.09
N PRO A 808 -3.22 -21.48 -23.37
CA PRO A 808 -4.01 -20.30 -23.74
C PRO A 808 -5.47 -20.29 -23.26
N GLU A 809 -6.00 -21.41 -22.75
CA GLU A 809 -7.31 -21.43 -22.09
C GLU A 809 -7.32 -20.60 -20.79
N PHE A 810 -6.21 -20.63 -20.05
CA PHE A 810 -6.04 -19.95 -18.76
C PHE A 810 -5.05 -18.78 -18.82
N GLU A 811 -4.16 -18.77 -19.82
CA GLU A 811 -3.23 -17.68 -20.11
C GLU A 811 -3.51 -17.08 -21.50
N PRO A 812 -4.67 -16.43 -21.72
CA PRO A 812 -5.07 -15.97 -23.04
C PRO A 812 -4.37 -14.69 -23.49
N MET A 813 -3.64 -13.98 -22.63
CA MET A 813 -2.96 -12.72 -22.99
C MET A 813 -1.53 -12.62 -22.48
N VAL A 814 -0.80 -11.66 -23.05
CA VAL A 814 0.55 -11.30 -22.67
C VAL A 814 0.69 -9.79 -22.54
N GLU A 815 1.46 -9.35 -21.54
CA GLU A 815 1.95 -7.98 -21.47
C GLU A 815 3.03 -7.76 -22.55
N ILE A 816 2.64 -7.17 -23.68
CA ILE A 816 3.57 -6.93 -24.80
C ILE A 816 4.53 -5.78 -24.52
N PHE A 817 4.14 -4.85 -23.63
CA PHE A 817 4.93 -3.69 -23.23
C PHE A 817 4.67 -3.35 -21.76
N GLN A 818 5.76 -3.15 -21.00
CA GLN A 818 5.71 -2.60 -19.64
C GLN A 818 6.38 -1.21 -19.61
N GLY A 819 5.70 -0.24 -19.01
CA GLY A 819 6.18 1.15 -18.87
C GLY A 819 7.57 1.28 -18.22
N HIS A 820 7.89 0.46 -17.20
CA HIS A 820 9.19 0.51 -16.52
C HIS A 820 10.34 -0.11 -17.34
N ARG A 821 10.04 -0.87 -18.40
CA ARG A 821 11.03 -1.73 -19.09
C ARG A 821 10.99 -1.52 -20.61
N ASN A 822 10.45 -2.49 -21.34
CA ASN A 822 10.58 -2.58 -22.80
C ASN A 822 9.33 -3.18 -23.44
N SER A 823 9.28 -3.11 -24.76
CA SER A 823 8.45 -4.02 -25.56
C SER A 823 9.09 -5.41 -25.62
N TYR A 824 8.25 -6.43 -25.72
CA TYR A 824 8.61 -7.84 -25.87
C TYR A 824 8.08 -8.45 -27.17
N GLU A 825 7.63 -7.62 -28.12
CA GLU A 825 7.02 -8.04 -29.40
C GLU A 825 7.93 -9.02 -30.18
N TYR A 826 9.07 -8.54 -30.69
CA TYR A 826 10.14 -9.35 -31.29
C TYR A 826 11.44 -8.55 -31.39
N LEU A 827 12.58 -9.24 -31.55
CA LEU A 827 13.88 -8.58 -31.71
C LEU A 827 13.92 -7.73 -32.98
N GLY A 828 13.97 -6.41 -32.81
CA GLY A 828 13.95 -5.42 -33.90
C GLY A 828 12.65 -4.61 -33.97
N ALA A 829 11.64 -4.92 -33.15
CA ALA A 829 10.47 -4.08 -33.02
C ALA A 829 10.75 -2.79 -32.22
N PRO A 830 9.91 -1.73 -32.34
CA PRO A 830 10.03 -0.52 -31.55
C PRO A 830 10.01 -0.77 -30.03
N ARG A 831 10.79 0.02 -29.26
CA ARG A 831 10.94 -0.06 -27.79
C ARG A 831 11.43 -1.41 -27.23
N VAL A 832 11.83 -2.36 -28.07
CA VAL A 832 12.44 -3.63 -27.64
C VAL A 832 13.93 -3.42 -27.33
N ALA A 833 14.40 -3.99 -26.24
CA ALA A 833 15.84 -4.02 -25.95
C ALA A 833 16.58 -4.79 -27.06
N ARG A 834 17.67 -4.25 -27.59
CA ARG A 834 18.37 -4.88 -28.74
C ARG A 834 19.55 -5.75 -28.34
N ARG A 835 20.00 -5.63 -27.10
CA ARG A 835 21.18 -6.33 -26.55
C ARG A 835 21.09 -6.40 -25.02
N PRO A 836 21.85 -7.28 -24.35
CA PRO A 836 21.75 -7.48 -22.90
C PRO A 836 21.89 -6.22 -22.04
N GLY A 837 22.70 -5.25 -22.47
CA GLY A 837 22.88 -3.99 -21.74
C GLY A 837 21.70 -3.01 -21.83
N GLU A 838 20.71 -3.28 -22.67
CA GLU A 838 19.50 -2.47 -22.85
C GLU A 838 18.28 -3.07 -22.14
N ALA A 839 18.31 -4.36 -21.76
CA ALA A 839 17.17 -5.02 -21.14
C ALA A 839 17.16 -4.85 -19.62
N ILE A 840 16.20 -4.04 -19.15
CA ILE A 840 15.89 -3.92 -17.73
C ILE A 840 15.20 -5.21 -17.28
N GLY A 841 15.68 -5.80 -16.18
CA GLY A 841 15.19 -7.10 -15.69
C GLY A 841 15.89 -8.33 -16.29
N GLY A 842 16.89 -8.16 -17.17
CA GLY A 842 17.68 -9.25 -17.76
C GLY A 842 17.32 -9.59 -19.20
N TRP A 843 18.17 -10.36 -19.87
CA TRP A 843 18.07 -10.66 -21.31
C TRP A 843 17.71 -12.11 -21.58
N LYS A 844 16.44 -12.37 -21.92
CA LYS A 844 15.90 -13.71 -22.23
C LYS A 844 15.10 -13.69 -23.54
N PRO A 845 15.78 -13.66 -24.71
CA PRO A 845 15.12 -13.48 -26.00
C PRO A 845 14.18 -14.63 -26.41
N LEU A 846 14.27 -15.79 -25.77
CA LEU A 846 13.30 -16.88 -25.98
C LEU A 846 11.88 -16.47 -25.55
N GLY A 847 11.76 -15.55 -24.61
CA GLY A 847 10.47 -15.02 -24.17
C GLY A 847 9.90 -13.89 -25.01
N MET A 848 10.41 -13.62 -26.21
CA MET A 848 9.77 -12.68 -27.14
C MET A 848 8.41 -13.24 -27.61
N VAL A 849 7.41 -12.38 -27.77
CA VAL A 849 6.03 -12.77 -28.08
C VAL A 849 5.93 -13.48 -29.43
N TRP A 850 6.71 -13.09 -30.44
CA TRP A 850 6.77 -13.81 -31.71
C TRP A 850 7.19 -15.29 -31.55
N ASN A 851 7.96 -15.66 -30.52
CA ASN A 851 8.27 -17.07 -30.29
C ASN A 851 7.04 -17.84 -29.79
N ALA A 852 6.18 -17.22 -28.98
CA ALA A 852 4.89 -17.80 -28.60
C ALA A 852 3.97 -17.97 -29.82
N LEU A 853 3.93 -16.98 -30.71
CA LEU A 853 3.19 -17.05 -31.97
C LEU A 853 3.74 -18.16 -32.90
N ALA A 854 5.05 -18.41 -32.88
CA ALA A 854 5.68 -19.50 -33.64
C ALA A 854 5.31 -20.89 -33.12
N LEU A 855 5.00 -20.99 -31.82
CA LEU A 855 4.40 -22.17 -31.19
C LEU A 855 2.88 -22.25 -31.39
N GLN A 856 2.30 -21.32 -32.15
CA GLN A 856 0.87 -21.20 -32.43
C GLN A 856 0.00 -20.94 -31.18
N TYR A 857 0.58 -20.36 -30.13
CA TYR A 857 -0.22 -19.90 -29.00
C TYR A 857 -1.07 -18.69 -29.38
N LYS A 858 -2.36 -18.79 -29.05
CA LYS A 858 -3.35 -17.76 -29.33
C LYS A 858 -3.39 -16.76 -28.18
N LEU A 859 -2.65 -15.66 -28.30
CA LEU A 859 -2.50 -14.66 -27.24
C LEU A 859 -3.07 -13.31 -27.66
N GLY A 860 -3.77 -12.64 -26.74
CA GLY A 860 -4.12 -11.22 -26.82
C GLY A 860 -3.00 -10.33 -26.28
N PHE A 861 -2.99 -9.06 -26.66
CA PHE A 861 -1.96 -8.09 -26.27
C PHE A 861 -2.52 -7.03 -25.33
N GLN A 862 -1.84 -6.80 -24.22
CA GLN A 862 -2.09 -5.68 -23.30
C GLN A 862 -0.77 -4.99 -22.94
N ALA A 863 -0.85 -3.74 -22.47
CA ALA A 863 0.29 -3.00 -21.96
C ALA A 863 -0.04 -2.44 -20.57
N SER A 864 0.94 -2.39 -19.66
CA SER A 864 0.71 -1.93 -18.29
C SER A 864 1.82 -0.99 -17.81
N SER A 865 1.49 -0.04 -16.94
CA SER A 865 2.43 0.98 -16.45
C SER A 865 3.16 0.53 -15.18
N ASP A 866 3.15 -0.75 -14.83
CA ASP A 866 3.61 -1.31 -13.54
C ASP A 866 4.98 -0.83 -12.99
N HIS A 867 5.19 -1.05 -11.68
CA HIS A 867 6.20 -0.46 -10.82
C HIS A 867 6.07 1.07 -10.81
N ILE A 868 7.19 1.78 -10.68
CA ILE A 868 7.22 3.23 -10.54
C ILE A 868 6.72 3.99 -11.78
N SER A 869 6.49 3.34 -12.93
CA SER A 869 5.95 4.04 -14.09
C SER A 869 4.48 4.38 -13.90
N THR A 870 4.04 5.47 -14.51
CA THR A 870 2.64 5.90 -14.46
C THR A 870 2.25 6.51 -15.80
N HIS A 871 1.01 6.29 -16.23
CA HIS A 871 0.36 6.99 -17.33
C HIS A 871 1.07 6.88 -18.71
N ILE A 872 1.78 5.78 -18.98
CA ILE A 872 2.52 5.56 -20.25
C ILE A 872 2.19 4.22 -20.92
N SER A 873 1.22 3.49 -20.39
CA SER A 873 0.75 2.22 -20.92
C SER A 873 -0.57 1.80 -20.33
N TYR A 874 -1.43 1.27 -21.20
CA TYR A 874 -2.84 1.02 -20.94
C TYR A 874 -3.26 -0.34 -21.47
N ALA A 875 -4.01 -1.07 -20.63
CA ALA A 875 -4.67 -2.31 -20.97
C ALA A 875 -6.14 -1.99 -21.29
N ILE A 876 -6.47 -1.98 -22.59
CA ILE A 876 -7.83 -1.67 -23.03
C ILE A 876 -8.60 -2.96 -23.27
N ALA A 877 -9.64 -3.20 -22.47
CA ALA A 877 -10.60 -4.27 -22.71
C ALA A 877 -11.68 -3.79 -23.68
N ILE A 878 -12.13 -4.67 -24.57
CA ILE A 878 -13.25 -4.43 -25.49
C ILE A 878 -14.40 -5.30 -25.01
N ALA A 879 -15.29 -4.71 -24.22
CA ALA A 879 -16.32 -5.43 -23.49
C ALA A 879 -17.73 -4.93 -23.87
N GLU A 880 -18.74 -5.76 -23.67
CA GLU A 880 -20.15 -5.38 -23.87
C GLU A 880 -20.66 -4.46 -22.74
N ASP A 881 -20.07 -4.60 -21.54
CA ASP A 881 -20.36 -3.79 -20.37
C ASP A 881 -19.11 -3.52 -19.51
N SER A 882 -19.25 -2.73 -18.44
CA SER A 882 -18.17 -2.38 -17.52
C SER A 882 -18.10 -3.25 -16.26
N THR A 883 -18.90 -4.33 -16.15
CA THR A 883 -18.86 -5.21 -14.97
C THR A 883 -17.57 -6.04 -14.92
N ARG A 884 -17.25 -6.60 -13.74
CA ARG A 884 -16.10 -7.49 -13.57
C ARG A 884 -16.16 -8.68 -14.54
N GLU A 885 -17.34 -9.27 -14.72
CA GLU A 885 -17.59 -10.37 -15.64
C GLU A 885 -17.33 -9.97 -17.09
N ALA A 886 -17.80 -8.79 -17.51
CA ALA A 886 -17.65 -8.33 -18.88
C ALA A 886 -16.18 -8.02 -19.23
N ILE A 887 -15.45 -7.40 -18.30
CA ILE A 887 -14.01 -7.15 -18.43
C ILE A 887 -13.23 -8.48 -18.47
N PHE A 888 -13.54 -9.39 -17.55
CA PHE A 888 -12.92 -10.72 -17.51
C PHE A 888 -13.20 -11.52 -18.78
N ASP A 889 -14.44 -11.53 -19.29
CA ASP A 889 -14.80 -12.23 -20.53
C ASP A 889 -14.10 -11.63 -21.76
N ALA A 890 -13.98 -10.30 -21.83
CA ALA A 890 -13.22 -9.63 -22.88
C ALA A 890 -11.76 -10.10 -22.90
N PHE A 891 -11.12 -10.13 -21.73
CA PHE A 891 -9.76 -10.66 -21.58
C PHE A 891 -9.68 -12.15 -21.93
N LYS A 892 -10.60 -12.98 -21.42
CA LYS A 892 -10.65 -14.42 -21.74
C LYS A 892 -10.76 -14.70 -23.24
N ARG A 893 -11.47 -13.83 -23.98
CA ARG A 893 -11.64 -13.90 -25.44
C ARG A 893 -10.52 -13.19 -26.23
N ARG A 894 -9.55 -12.57 -25.56
CA ARG A 894 -8.50 -11.72 -26.16
C ARG A 894 -9.04 -10.46 -26.82
N HIS A 895 -10.24 -10.05 -26.47
CA HIS A 895 -10.87 -8.81 -26.90
C HIS A 895 -10.24 -7.64 -26.14
N CYS A 896 -8.97 -7.36 -26.46
CA CYS A 896 -8.20 -6.31 -25.83
C CYS A 896 -7.12 -5.76 -26.77
N TYR A 897 -6.49 -4.66 -26.37
CA TYR A 897 -5.27 -4.16 -26.99
C TYR A 897 -4.41 -3.40 -25.96
N GLY A 898 -3.12 -3.32 -26.24
CA GLY A 898 -2.19 -2.47 -25.49
C GLY A 898 -1.94 -1.15 -26.21
N ALA A 899 -1.86 -0.05 -25.47
CA ALA A 899 -1.46 1.26 -26.00
C ALA A 899 -0.53 1.96 -25.02
N THR A 900 0.34 2.86 -25.50
CA THR A 900 1.24 3.67 -24.65
C THR A 900 0.76 5.13 -24.48
N ASP A 901 -0.30 5.50 -25.19
CA ASP A 901 -1.06 6.75 -24.99
C ASP A 901 -2.58 6.45 -25.14
N ASN A 902 -3.46 7.46 -25.02
CA ASN A 902 -4.91 7.40 -25.25
C ASN A 902 -5.28 7.18 -26.73
N ILE A 903 -4.68 6.17 -27.36
CA ILE A 903 -4.83 5.79 -28.76
C ILE A 903 -6.07 4.93 -28.91
N LEU A 904 -7.06 5.42 -29.65
CA LEU A 904 -8.23 4.63 -30.03
C LEU A 904 -7.85 3.70 -31.19
N LEU A 905 -7.99 2.39 -30.98
CA LEU A 905 -7.80 1.36 -32.01
C LEU A 905 -9.05 0.48 -32.15
N ASP A 906 -9.66 0.47 -33.34
CA ASP A 906 -10.79 -0.38 -33.71
C ASP A 906 -10.41 -1.14 -34.99
N VAL A 907 -10.25 -2.45 -34.86
CA VAL A 907 -9.92 -3.35 -35.97
C VAL A 907 -10.98 -4.44 -36.06
N ARG A 908 -11.56 -4.61 -37.25
CA ARG A 908 -12.62 -5.56 -37.52
C ARG A 908 -12.40 -6.35 -38.80
N SER A 909 -12.93 -7.57 -38.84
CA SER A 909 -13.02 -8.40 -40.03
C SER A 909 -14.45 -8.94 -40.19
N GLY A 910 -15.28 -8.24 -40.95
CA GLY A 910 -16.70 -8.56 -41.07
C GLY A 910 -17.42 -8.41 -39.72
N GLU A 911 -17.93 -9.54 -39.19
CA GLU A 911 -18.58 -9.61 -37.89
C GLU A 911 -17.62 -9.81 -36.71
N HIS A 912 -16.32 -9.97 -36.97
CA HIS A 912 -15.30 -10.26 -35.98
C HIS A 912 -14.55 -9.00 -35.51
N ILE A 913 -14.13 -9.00 -34.25
CA ILE A 913 -13.27 -7.98 -33.64
C ILE A 913 -11.90 -8.56 -33.28
N MET A 914 -10.89 -7.70 -33.10
CA MET A 914 -9.54 -8.14 -32.74
C MET A 914 -9.53 -9.07 -31.51
N GLY A 915 -8.76 -10.15 -31.59
CA GLY A 915 -8.77 -11.27 -30.63
C GLY A 915 -9.57 -12.50 -31.07
N ASP A 916 -10.54 -12.32 -31.97
CA ASP A 916 -11.42 -13.40 -32.45
C ASP A 916 -10.68 -14.48 -33.23
N GLU A 917 -11.25 -15.68 -33.14
CA GLU A 917 -10.89 -16.84 -33.95
C GLU A 917 -12.06 -17.21 -34.87
N PHE A 918 -11.80 -17.39 -36.17
CA PHE A 918 -12.85 -17.72 -37.14
C PHE A 918 -12.31 -18.45 -38.38
N ASN A 919 -13.24 -19.02 -39.16
CA ASN A 919 -12.93 -19.66 -40.45
C ASN A 919 -13.16 -18.67 -41.60
N ALA A 920 -12.24 -18.64 -42.55
CA ALA A 920 -12.45 -17.95 -43.81
C ALA A 920 -11.76 -18.68 -44.96
N ASP A 921 -12.53 -19.07 -45.97
CA ASP A 921 -11.98 -19.69 -47.20
C ASP A 921 -11.54 -18.64 -48.24
N GLY A 922 -12.12 -17.43 -48.15
CA GLY A 922 -11.82 -16.28 -49.01
C GLY A 922 -10.81 -15.30 -48.39
N PRO A 923 -10.46 -14.22 -49.12
CA PRO A 923 -9.53 -13.21 -48.62
C PRO A 923 -10.05 -12.57 -47.32
N VAL A 924 -9.15 -12.35 -46.35
CA VAL A 924 -9.49 -11.61 -45.12
C VAL A 924 -9.48 -10.11 -45.43
N ARG A 925 -10.45 -9.40 -44.86
CA ARG A 925 -10.57 -7.94 -44.97
C ARG A 925 -10.50 -7.34 -43.58
N LEU A 926 -9.58 -6.42 -43.36
CA LEU A 926 -9.45 -5.69 -42.11
C LEU A 926 -9.93 -4.26 -42.31
N LYS A 927 -11.00 -3.89 -41.61
CA LYS A 927 -11.41 -2.50 -41.44
C LYS A 927 -10.70 -1.95 -40.21
N ILE A 928 -9.88 -0.91 -40.41
CA ILE A 928 -9.03 -0.31 -39.39
C ILE A 928 -9.45 1.13 -39.19
N LYS A 929 -9.73 1.50 -37.94
CA LYS A 929 -9.91 2.89 -37.49
C LYS A 929 -8.93 3.16 -36.34
N VAL A 930 -8.15 4.21 -36.50
CA VAL A 930 -7.17 4.68 -35.52
C VAL A 930 -7.37 6.16 -35.27
N GLN A 931 -7.32 6.58 -34.02
CA GLN A 931 -7.24 7.99 -33.65
C GLN A 931 -6.26 8.18 -32.49
N GLY A 932 -5.16 8.89 -32.76
CA GLY A 932 -4.10 9.16 -31.79
C GLY A 932 -4.34 10.42 -30.97
N THR A 933 -3.45 10.65 -30.01
CA THR A 933 -3.24 11.93 -29.32
C THR A 933 -2.29 12.85 -30.11
N ALA A 934 -1.45 12.26 -30.97
CA ALA A 934 -0.63 12.93 -31.97
C ALA A 934 -0.83 12.28 -33.36
N PRO A 935 -0.30 12.88 -34.45
CA PRO A 935 -0.41 12.30 -35.79
C PRO A 935 0.15 10.88 -35.86
N ILE A 936 -0.59 9.99 -36.54
CA ILE A 936 -0.19 8.61 -36.81
C ILE A 936 0.91 8.61 -37.87
N ALA A 937 2.13 8.25 -37.45
CA ALA A 937 3.28 8.14 -38.32
C ALA A 937 3.20 6.89 -39.20
N ARG A 938 2.78 5.75 -38.63
CA ARG A 938 2.70 4.48 -39.36
C ARG A 938 1.59 3.56 -38.83
N VAL A 939 0.92 2.86 -39.73
CA VAL A 939 0.05 1.72 -39.43
C VAL A 939 0.59 0.50 -40.17
N ASP A 940 0.93 -0.54 -39.42
CA ASP A 940 1.45 -1.82 -39.91
C ASP A 940 0.40 -2.91 -39.72
N ILE A 941 0.11 -3.67 -40.77
CA ILE A 941 -0.64 -4.93 -40.71
C ILE A 941 0.38 -6.07 -40.79
N ILE A 942 0.49 -6.83 -39.71
CA ILE A 942 1.47 -7.89 -39.56
C ILE A 942 0.73 -9.22 -39.66
N LYS A 943 1.18 -10.08 -40.58
CA LYS A 943 0.64 -11.42 -40.86
C LYS A 943 1.79 -12.41 -40.82
N ASP A 944 1.68 -13.47 -40.04
CA ASP A 944 2.61 -14.62 -40.06
C ASP A 944 4.09 -14.20 -40.15
N PHE A 945 4.55 -13.38 -39.19
CA PHE A 945 5.93 -12.85 -39.05
C PHE A 945 6.41 -11.86 -40.12
N ARG A 946 5.52 -11.34 -40.97
CA ARG A 946 5.88 -10.34 -41.98
C ARG A 946 4.91 -9.16 -41.99
N TYR A 947 5.39 -8.04 -42.48
CA TYR A 947 4.59 -6.85 -42.79
C TYR A 947 3.79 -7.11 -44.07
N ALA A 948 2.51 -7.43 -43.93
CA ALA A 948 1.62 -7.63 -45.08
C ALA A 948 1.23 -6.28 -45.72
N TYR A 949 1.17 -5.22 -44.93
CA TYR A 949 0.90 -3.86 -45.38
C TYR A 949 1.46 -2.86 -44.38
N SER A 950 1.95 -1.73 -44.90
CA SER A 950 2.37 -0.57 -44.10
C SER A 950 1.94 0.70 -44.82
N THR A 951 1.45 1.68 -44.06
CA THR A 951 1.12 3.02 -44.56
C THR A 951 1.59 4.08 -43.60
N GLU A 952 1.97 5.25 -44.13
CA GLU A 952 2.49 6.39 -43.36
C GLU A 952 1.57 7.62 -43.57
N PRO A 953 0.40 7.65 -42.91
CA PRO A 953 -0.65 8.61 -43.24
C PRO A 953 -0.37 10.03 -42.76
N GLN A 954 0.43 10.20 -41.70
CA GLN A 954 0.80 11.49 -41.11
C GLN A 954 -0.43 12.35 -40.72
N ARG A 955 -1.45 11.71 -40.14
CA ARG A 955 -2.73 12.34 -39.73
C ARG A 955 -3.15 11.84 -38.35
N ALA A 956 -3.86 12.67 -37.59
CA ALA A 956 -4.36 12.30 -36.25
C ALA A 956 -5.39 11.16 -36.28
N GLN A 957 -6.18 11.06 -37.37
CA GLN A 957 -7.17 10.01 -37.58
C GLN A 957 -6.92 9.30 -38.92
N VAL A 958 -7.05 7.98 -38.89
CA VAL A 958 -6.84 7.09 -40.04
C VAL A 958 -7.97 6.07 -40.08
N GLU A 959 -8.68 5.96 -41.19
CA GLU A 959 -9.67 4.90 -41.42
C GLU A 959 -9.52 4.34 -42.83
N PHE A 960 -9.37 3.03 -42.97
CA PHE A 960 -9.30 2.35 -44.25
C PHE A 960 -9.70 0.87 -44.13
N GLU A 961 -9.99 0.24 -45.27
CA GLU A 961 -10.12 -1.21 -45.38
C GLU A 961 -8.93 -1.75 -46.18
N TRP A 962 -8.30 -2.80 -45.65
CA TRP A 962 -7.27 -3.57 -46.33
C TRP A 962 -7.77 -4.98 -46.61
N LYS A 963 -7.38 -5.53 -47.77
CA LYS A 963 -7.69 -6.90 -48.17
C LYS A 963 -6.40 -7.68 -48.35
N ASP A 964 -6.36 -8.89 -47.77
CA ASP A 964 -5.29 -9.85 -48.03
C ASP A 964 -5.41 -10.39 -49.45
N GLU A 965 -4.58 -9.87 -50.35
CA GLU A 965 -4.51 -10.31 -51.75
C GLU A 965 -3.74 -11.63 -51.91
N GLU A 966 -3.05 -12.08 -50.86
CA GLU A 966 -2.32 -13.33 -50.90
C GLU A 966 -3.21 -14.53 -50.59
N LYS A 967 -3.00 -15.62 -51.33
CA LYS A 967 -3.61 -16.91 -50.99
C LYS A 967 -2.99 -17.40 -49.69
N ARG A 968 -3.78 -17.42 -48.61
CA ARG A 968 -3.36 -18.03 -47.34
C ARG A 968 -2.92 -19.50 -47.56
N PRO A 969 -1.99 -20.01 -46.75
CA PRO A 969 -1.72 -21.44 -46.67
C PRO A 969 -2.82 -22.18 -45.87
N PRO A 970 -3.10 -23.46 -46.16
CA PRO A 970 -4.00 -24.26 -45.33
C PRO A 970 -3.60 -24.24 -43.86
N GLY A 971 -4.59 -24.18 -42.96
CA GLY A 971 -4.36 -24.08 -41.51
C GLY A 971 -4.57 -22.66 -40.97
N LEU A 972 -3.84 -22.33 -39.91
CA LEU A 972 -4.00 -21.09 -39.15
C LEU A 972 -3.04 -20.00 -39.65
N SER A 973 -3.60 -18.86 -40.05
CA SER A 973 -2.87 -17.58 -40.18
C SER A 973 -3.32 -16.62 -39.08
N TRP A 974 -2.45 -15.71 -38.67
CA TRP A 974 -2.81 -14.64 -37.74
C TRP A 974 -2.49 -13.26 -38.29
N TYR A 975 -3.26 -12.26 -37.84
CA TYR A 975 -3.15 -10.85 -38.27
C TYR A 975 -3.24 -9.95 -37.06
N TYR A 976 -2.30 -9.03 -36.87
CA TYR A 976 -2.47 -7.94 -35.92
C TYR A 976 -2.05 -6.60 -36.51
N VAL A 977 -2.57 -5.53 -35.91
CA VAL A 977 -2.30 -4.15 -36.33
C VAL A 977 -1.41 -3.49 -35.29
N ARG A 978 -0.33 -2.87 -35.74
CA ARG A 978 0.52 -1.99 -34.92
C ARG A 978 0.41 -0.56 -35.41
N VAL A 979 0.22 0.35 -34.48
CA VAL A 979 0.16 1.80 -34.71
C VAL A 979 1.40 2.44 -34.10
N LEU A 980 1.99 3.40 -34.81
CA LEU A 980 3.07 4.26 -34.31
C LEU A 980 2.68 5.72 -34.56
N GLN A 981 2.68 6.53 -33.50
CA GLN A 981 2.55 7.98 -33.56
C GLN A 981 3.90 8.66 -33.85
N THR A 982 3.83 9.92 -34.29
CA THR A 982 5.01 10.74 -34.60
C THR A 982 5.88 11.10 -33.39
N ASP A 983 5.31 11.07 -32.19
CA ASP A 983 6.00 11.22 -30.90
C ASP A 983 6.61 9.90 -30.38
N GLY A 984 6.37 8.79 -31.06
CA GLY A 984 6.90 7.47 -30.72
C GLY A 984 5.97 6.62 -29.86
N GLU A 985 4.75 7.09 -29.55
CA GLU A 985 3.73 6.29 -28.86
C GLU A 985 3.14 5.20 -29.78
N LEU A 986 2.75 4.07 -29.18
CA LEU A 986 2.45 2.82 -29.86
C LEU A 986 1.11 2.24 -29.42
N ALA A 987 0.45 1.49 -30.31
CA ALA A 987 -0.63 0.59 -29.95
C ALA A 987 -0.50 -0.76 -30.69
N TRP A 988 -0.89 -1.84 -30.02
CA TRP A 988 -0.87 -3.22 -30.54
C TRP A 988 -2.25 -3.84 -30.39
N GLY A 989 -2.99 -3.99 -31.49
CA GLY A 989 -4.24 -4.73 -31.50
C GLY A 989 -4.00 -6.22 -31.28
N SER A 990 -4.88 -6.90 -30.54
CA SER A 990 -4.78 -8.36 -30.39
C SER A 990 -4.92 -9.06 -31.75
N PRO A 991 -4.23 -10.19 -31.99
CA PRO A 991 -4.32 -10.88 -33.26
C PRO A 991 -5.70 -11.48 -33.54
N PHE A 992 -6.11 -11.47 -34.81
CA PHE A 992 -7.12 -12.38 -35.33
C PHE A 992 -6.50 -13.73 -35.64
N TRP A 993 -7.25 -14.81 -35.41
CA TRP A 993 -6.85 -16.19 -35.66
C TRP A 993 -7.74 -16.77 -36.76
N VAL A 994 -7.22 -16.90 -37.98
CA VAL A 994 -8.03 -17.23 -39.16
C VAL A 994 -7.64 -18.58 -39.74
N HIS A 995 -8.58 -19.51 -39.74
CA HIS A 995 -8.41 -20.82 -40.35
C HIS A 995 -8.81 -20.81 -41.82
N GLN A 996 -8.01 -21.49 -42.64
CA GLN A 996 -8.32 -21.77 -44.04
C GLN A 996 -8.48 -23.28 -44.28
N GLY A 997 -9.63 -23.67 -44.83
CA GLY A 997 -10.00 -25.06 -45.01
C GLY A 997 -10.73 -25.64 -43.78
N ASN A 998 -11.63 -26.60 -44.02
CA ASN A 998 -12.54 -27.14 -43.01
C ASN A 998 -11.76 -27.85 -41.88
N THR A 999 -11.80 -27.30 -40.66
CA THR A 999 -11.17 -27.87 -39.46
C THR A 999 -12.01 -28.94 -38.76
N GLN A 1000 -13.13 -29.40 -39.35
CA GLN A 1000 -13.87 -30.57 -38.88
C GLN A 1000 -13.23 -31.88 -39.37
N ALA A 1001 -12.05 -32.22 -38.85
CA ALA A 1001 -11.52 -33.61 -38.86
C ALA A 1001 -10.30 -33.74 -37.94
N ASN A 1002 -10.53 -33.84 -36.63
CA ASN A 1002 -9.99 -34.88 -35.73
C ASN A 1002 -10.26 -34.55 -34.26
#